data_AF-A0A2V1A6N3-F1
#
_entry.id   AF-A0A2V1A6N3-F1
#
_cell.length_a   1.000
_cell.length_b   1.000
_cell.length_c   1.000
_cell.angle_alpha   90.00
_cell.angle_beta   90.00
_cell.angle_gamma   90.00
#
_symmetry.space_group_name_H-M   'P 1'
#
loop_
_entity.id
_entity.type
_entity.pdbx_description
1 polymer ?
#
loop_
_entity_poly.entity_id
_entity_poly.type
_entity_poly.pdbx_seq_one_letter_code
_entity_poly.pdbx_strand_id
1 'polypeptide(L)'
;MATDTMRICTVCASNNNRSMESHKQLRDAGFDVSSFGTGSSVKLPGPSIDKPNVYEFGTPYERIYQDLISQDYRKMYEANGLISMLDRNRQVKKAPEKWHANAASGKFDLVITCEERCFDSVLEDLMMRMNNKPEEAEEKDVRSVVHVINVDIKDDNENAKIGGKGIVKLVKMIHEYREKEKQRKINEGDEDQYPVIMEDEIMKILAQWQLDHVHLPTLYSLYNSRAIRTEIVDPSFNDGILSIPEFLSSREYEIKAFEHSQLNTKYASSNRVFQSLPRTLRRRTASHNVKRVPKRMRNKALREMQSTINGVPPKEKQPRGRERYRLKQQKKLLLVASKIKKLRGIAAANTGKTIPQRLKELNVQLTDLQRKKLKPLNNIVGAVDNCSTGTLAPKPSGNVKYGSRQKTYTWQPTHIWHAKRFHMMKKWGFQIPFSPNQKCFRATSRAAKQGTVLFDTSYYGEMVIDCVDITGIEAVLSELTKYNSPVPQWLLKGEKAYSGWIFAANQKICPGMVIVHDKSLLLRVHPSVYEQVFNHLVNFAKALKATVTDCRYAIGSLQLTGPTALQILSKTIHLKGAKDTTSSNWLLFSNSNDSALIPEGTTFAFYVEDPRCWKRPITPPQPPRNNRDLLSVIASKQSFIDIDAITGLLQSQRRTDSYKDMFSIKQIGREFDRADPFSQRIQNSSEIPLLITKGANQTWAVLAPWFWIQPLWSKLVQIPGVKTGGLRQEHQINFEQGRPTFPHDFPLLPEGYKHNEALQEAYYIKRSKMPPSKRKPIPMEQGLELAGGDWYFLRKWTFTYPLIEKDFIRKHPFGEFTDARFRKILDRNDVLTVIEAVREEWKSSGKPMKMSELPITWYKKNDPTHKAIVEGTFKPDVSKFPSLPVVQRRVTLTGKGIIRDSARIYEIPEGKAKEPQLEELIGFITTGTFNLSEGNPTGIGFVSAKSKDTKRVLVRNVGCTNSYTARIEAI
;
A
#
# COMPACT_ATOMS: atom_id res chain seq x y z
N MET A 1 61.41 15.54 24.82
CA MET A 1 60.44 14.52 25.26
C MET A 1 59.69 15.13 26.45
N ALA A 2 58.43 15.52 26.27
CA ALA A 2 57.63 16.03 27.37
C ALA A 2 57.28 14.84 28.27
N THR A 3 57.68 14.88 29.54
CA THR A 3 57.21 13.94 30.55
C THR A 3 55.69 14.06 30.63
N ASP A 4 54.98 12.94 30.47
CA ASP A 4 53.51 12.83 30.49
C ASP A 4 52.98 13.05 31.92
N THR A 5 53.06 14.28 32.41
CA THR A 5 52.71 14.66 33.78
C THR A 5 51.23 15.01 33.90
N MET A 6 50.53 14.36 34.84
CA MET A 6 49.13 14.62 35.17
C MET A 6 48.89 16.11 35.48
N ARG A 7 47.92 16.73 34.79
CA ARG A 7 47.56 18.14 35.04
C ARG A 7 46.56 18.26 36.17
N ILE A 8 46.93 19.00 37.22
CA ILE A 8 46.17 19.10 38.45
C ILE A 8 45.69 20.53 38.65
N CYS A 9 44.48 20.68 39.19
CA CYS A 9 43.92 21.95 39.56
C CYS A 9 43.48 21.95 41.03
N THR A 10 43.80 22.99 41.80
CA THR A 10 43.28 23.21 43.15
C THR A 10 42.36 24.44 43.22
N VAL A 11 41.19 24.31 43.86
CA VAL A 11 40.15 25.36 43.82
C VAL A 11 39.60 25.66 45.22
N CYS A 12 39.49 26.95 45.57
CA CYS A 12 38.77 27.42 46.77
C CYS A 12 37.99 28.71 46.45
N ALA A 13 37.37 29.38 47.42
CA ALA A 13 36.63 30.62 47.15
C ALA A 13 37.51 31.77 46.62
N SER A 14 38.54 32.17 47.37
CA SER A 14 39.31 33.41 47.11
C SER A 14 40.66 33.19 46.42
N ASN A 15 41.05 31.95 46.14
CA ASN A 15 42.39 31.58 45.64
C ASN A 15 43.53 32.23 46.46
N ASN A 16 43.48 32.07 47.78
CA ASN A 16 44.41 32.77 48.68
C ASN A 16 45.04 31.87 49.74
N ASN A 17 44.25 31.15 50.52
CA ASN A 17 44.77 30.30 51.59
C ASN A 17 44.89 28.83 51.13
N ARG A 18 43.80 28.06 51.24
CA ARG A 18 43.75 26.60 51.02
C ARG A 18 44.24 26.13 49.63
N SER A 19 43.70 26.70 48.55
CA SER A 19 44.10 26.26 47.19
C SER A 19 45.52 26.69 46.83
N MET A 20 46.00 27.83 47.34
CA MET A 20 47.36 28.31 47.11
C MET A 20 48.42 27.58 47.95
N GLU A 21 48.11 27.21 49.19
CA GLU A 21 48.97 26.34 49.99
C GLU A 21 49.12 24.97 49.31
N SER A 22 48.00 24.40 48.84
CA SER A 22 48.01 23.13 48.10
C SER A 22 48.77 23.24 46.77
N HIS A 23 48.63 24.36 46.05
CA HIS A 23 49.40 24.65 44.83
C HIS A 23 50.89 24.62 45.14
N LYS A 24 51.34 25.39 46.15
CA LYS A 24 52.75 25.43 46.54
C LYS A 24 53.29 24.03 46.83
N GLN A 25 52.60 23.27 47.68
CA GLN A 25 53.09 21.96 48.09
C GLN A 25 53.12 20.94 46.95
N LEU A 26 52.15 20.98 46.03
CA LEU A 26 52.15 20.11 44.85
C LEU A 26 53.24 20.51 43.84
N ARG A 27 53.49 21.81 43.67
CA ARG A 27 54.58 22.33 42.84
C ARG A 27 55.94 21.94 43.40
N ASP A 28 56.13 22.06 44.72
CA ASP A 28 57.35 21.65 45.41
C ASP A 28 57.55 20.12 45.33
N ALA A 29 56.46 19.35 45.16
CA ALA A 29 56.48 17.90 44.90
C ALA A 29 56.67 17.52 43.42
N GLY A 30 56.79 18.48 42.51
CA GLY A 30 57.10 18.26 41.09
C GLY A 30 55.89 18.05 40.16
N PHE A 31 54.67 18.35 40.58
CA PHE A 31 53.46 18.21 39.75
C PHE A 31 53.13 19.48 38.94
N ASP A 32 52.51 19.31 37.76
CA ASP A 32 51.95 20.41 36.96
C ASP A 32 50.61 20.85 37.55
N VAL A 33 50.62 21.98 38.28
CA VAL A 33 49.48 22.43 39.08
C VAL A 33 49.07 23.85 38.74
N SER A 34 47.77 24.04 38.58
CA SER A 34 47.11 25.35 38.54
C SER A 34 46.20 25.53 39.74
N SER A 35 45.91 26.77 40.12
CA SER A 35 44.95 27.06 41.18
C SER A 35 44.04 28.24 40.85
N PHE A 36 42.80 28.16 41.33
CA PHE A 36 41.73 29.11 41.02
C PHE A 36 40.78 29.39 42.20
N GLY A 37 39.97 30.42 42.01
CA GLY A 37 38.92 30.90 42.90
C GLY A 37 37.52 30.81 42.28
N THR A 38 36.50 30.36 43.01
CA THR A 38 35.10 30.38 42.52
C THR A 38 34.30 31.59 42.98
N GLY A 39 34.78 32.34 43.98
CA GLY A 39 34.07 33.46 44.58
C GLY A 39 33.75 34.60 43.60
N SER A 40 32.91 35.54 44.05
CA SER A 40 32.63 36.76 43.28
C SER A 40 33.83 37.73 43.25
N SER A 41 34.59 37.77 44.34
CA SER A 41 35.78 38.61 44.56
C SER A 41 36.75 37.91 45.52
N VAL A 42 37.99 38.39 45.57
CA VAL A 42 39.02 37.94 46.49
C VAL A 42 38.82 38.65 47.82
N LYS A 43 38.27 37.94 48.82
CA LYS A 43 38.02 38.49 50.17
C LYS A 43 39.13 38.06 51.14
N LEU A 44 39.68 39.03 51.86
CA LEU A 44 40.65 38.85 52.95
C LEU A 44 40.11 39.45 54.26
N PRO A 45 40.56 38.96 55.43
CA PRO A 45 40.19 39.55 56.72
C PRO A 45 40.51 41.04 56.77
N GLY A 46 39.58 41.83 57.29
CA GLY A 46 39.73 43.27 57.52
C GLY A 46 39.52 43.64 59.00
N PRO A 47 39.36 44.93 59.33
CA PRO A 47 39.30 45.41 60.71
C PRO A 47 38.13 44.84 61.53
N SER A 48 37.03 44.46 60.86
CA SER A 48 35.90 43.75 61.47
C SER A 48 35.30 42.74 60.49
N ILE A 49 34.48 41.81 60.98
CA ILE A 49 33.80 40.78 60.17
C ILE A 49 32.98 41.42 59.03
N ASP A 50 32.37 42.57 59.29
CA ASP A 50 31.53 43.30 58.33
C ASP A 50 32.33 44.19 57.35
N LYS A 51 33.65 44.34 57.56
CA LYS A 51 34.54 45.17 56.71
C LYS A 51 35.75 44.36 56.22
N PRO A 52 35.56 43.35 55.37
CA PRO A 52 36.67 42.61 54.77
C PRO A 52 37.42 43.45 53.73
N ASN A 53 38.69 43.14 53.50
CA ASN A 53 39.44 43.66 52.37
C ASN A 53 39.01 42.90 51.11
N VAL A 54 38.57 43.61 50.08
CA VAL A 54 38.00 43.00 48.86
C VAL A 54 38.79 43.46 47.64
N TYR A 55 39.27 42.50 46.85
CA TYR A 55 40.01 42.74 45.61
C TYR A 55 39.35 41.99 44.45
N GLU A 56 39.53 42.51 43.23
CA GLU A 56 39.13 41.79 42.03
C GLU A 56 40.12 40.66 41.69
N PHE A 57 39.62 39.55 41.15
CA PHE A 57 40.47 38.50 40.59
C PHE A 57 41.36 39.09 39.48
N GLY A 58 42.64 38.71 39.46
CA GLY A 58 43.65 39.29 38.57
C GLY A 58 44.51 40.39 39.20
N THR A 59 44.14 40.92 40.38
CA THR A 59 44.97 41.88 41.12
C THR A 59 46.26 41.22 41.60
N PRO A 60 47.47 41.67 41.20
CA PRO A 60 48.71 41.02 41.60
C PRO A 60 48.89 40.94 43.13
N TYR A 61 49.36 39.80 43.64
CA TYR A 61 49.54 39.62 45.09
C TYR A 61 50.52 40.63 45.69
N GLU A 62 51.52 41.08 44.92
CA GLU A 62 52.44 42.15 45.33
C GLU A 62 51.71 43.46 45.62
N ARG A 63 50.68 43.80 44.82
CA ARG A 63 49.87 45.00 45.04
C ARG A 63 48.98 44.84 46.29
N ILE A 64 48.39 43.66 46.47
CA ILE A 64 47.60 43.34 47.68
C ILE A 64 48.48 43.42 48.94
N TYR A 65 49.70 42.91 48.86
CA TYR A 65 50.69 42.95 49.94
C TYR A 65 51.08 44.37 50.32
N GLN A 66 51.41 45.22 49.33
CA GLN A 66 51.75 46.63 49.55
C GLN A 66 50.57 47.42 50.13
N ASP A 67 49.36 47.19 49.63
CA ASP A 67 48.13 47.82 50.12
C ASP A 67 47.91 47.51 51.60
N LEU A 68 47.95 46.24 52.01
CA LEU A 68 47.76 45.85 53.41
C LEU A 68 48.88 46.33 54.35
N ILE A 69 50.11 46.47 53.86
CA ILE A 69 51.22 47.04 54.64
C ILE A 69 51.04 48.54 54.86
N SER A 70 50.44 49.24 53.89
CA SER A 70 50.20 50.68 53.96
C SER A 70 49.03 51.06 54.88
N GLN A 71 48.16 50.11 55.24
CA GLN A 71 47.01 50.34 56.11
C GLN A 71 47.41 50.39 57.60
N ASP A 72 46.68 51.21 58.38
CA ASP A 72 46.89 51.38 59.82
C ASP A 72 46.76 50.07 60.64
N TYR A 73 46.10 49.06 60.06
CA TYR A 73 45.84 47.76 60.69
C TYR A 73 46.94 46.71 60.44
N ARG A 74 48.10 47.10 59.90
CA ARG A 74 49.23 46.20 59.59
C ARG A 74 49.57 45.20 60.71
N LYS A 75 49.63 45.64 61.96
CA LYS A 75 49.96 44.77 63.11
C LYS A 75 48.97 43.62 63.28
N MET A 76 47.69 43.84 62.97
CA MET A 76 46.65 42.80 62.98
C MET A 76 46.89 41.79 61.85
N TYR A 77 47.25 42.26 60.66
CA TYR A 77 47.52 41.39 59.51
C TYR A 77 48.78 40.54 59.71
N GLU A 78 49.79 41.06 60.41
CA GLU A 78 50.98 40.30 60.81
C GLU A 78 50.63 39.23 61.86
N ALA A 79 49.88 39.60 62.91
CA ALA A 79 49.47 38.67 63.97
C ALA A 79 48.59 37.51 63.48
N ASN A 80 47.68 37.79 62.53
CA ASN A 80 46.79 36.77 61.94
C ASN A 80 47.47 35.99 60.79
N GLY A 81 48.75 36.24 60.51
CA GLY A 81 49.53 35.52 59.49
C GLY A 81 49.17 35.86 58.03
N LEU A 82 48.38 36.91 57.79
CA LEU A 82 47.90 37.29 56.45
C LEU A 82 49.05 37.79 55.56
N ILE A 83 49.97 38.57 56.13
CA ILE A 83 51.17 39.08 55.43
C ILE A 83 52.08 37.93 55.01
N SER A 84 52.30 36.94 55.88
CA SER A 84 53.11 35.75 55.56
C SER A 84 52.45 34.89 54.48
N MET A 85 51.13 34.73 54.51
CA MET A 85 50.37 34.02 53.48
C MET A 85 50.49 34.70 52.10
N LEU A 86 50.42 36.03 52.05
CA LEU A 86 50.57 36.79 50.80
C LEU A 86 52.00 36.77 50.27
N ASP A 87 53.01 36.83 51.15
CA ASP A 87 54.42 36.67 50.78
C ASP A 87 54.68 35.29 50.15
N ARG A 88 54.05 34.24 50.70
CA ARG A 88 54.03 32.91 50.05
C ARG A 88 53.36 32.97 48.68
N ASN A 89 52.17 33.58 48.57
CA ASN A 89 51.39 33.56 47.32
C ASN A 89 52.09 34.26 46.16
N ARG A 90 52.75 35.41 46.40
CA ARG A 90 53.50 36.13 45.37
C ARG A 90 54.68 35.34 44.80
N GLN A 91 55.23 34.39 45.57
CA GLN A 91 56.28 33.44 45.12
C GLN A 91 55.69 32.21 44.40
N VAL A 92 54.38 31.98 44.51
CA VAL A 92 53.69 30.88 43.84
C VAL A 92 53.19 31.29 42.46
N LYS A 93 52.44 32.40 42.40
CA LYS A 93 51.79 32.89 41.18
C LYS A 93 51.62 34.41 41.24
N LYS A 94 51.52 35.09 40.09
CA LYS A 94 51.43 36.56 40.02
C LYS A 94 50.18 37.14 40.68
N ALA A 95 49.01 36.52 40.46
CA ALA A 95 47.71 37.03 40.89
C ALA A 95 46.72 35.88 41.16
N PRO A 96 45.70 36.09 42.02
CA PRO A 96 44.59 35.15 42.20
C PRO A 96 43.73 35.13 40.93
N GLU A 97 43.39 33.94 40.45
CA GLU A 97 42.64 33.76 39.20
C GLU A 97 41.26 33.15 39.45
N LYS A 98 40.27 33.57 38.66
CA LYS A 98 38.89 33.06 38.77
C LYS A 98 38.69 31.82 37.90
N TRP A 99 38.08 30.77 38.45
CA TRP A 99 37.79 29.52 37.76
C TRP A 99 36.99 29.77 36.48
N HIS A 100 35.80 30.36 36.61
CA HIS A 100 34.85 30.64 35.51
C HIS A 100 35.41 31.50 34.37
N ALA A 101 36.41 32.36 34.63
CA ALA A 101 37.00 33.23 33.62
C ALA A 101 38.14 32.56 32.83
N ASN A 102 38.62 31.40 33.29
CA ASN A 102 39.78 30.71 32.76
C ASN A 102 39.39 29.45 31.99
N ALA A 103 38.45 29.59 31.05
CA ALA A 103 38.08 28.53 30.11
C ALA A 103 39.23 28.11 29.18
N ALA A 104 40.14 29.03 28.89
CA ALA A 104 41.27 28.83 27.99
C ALA A 104 42.50 28.15 28.63
N SER A 105 42.55 27.98 29.96
CA SER A 105 43.72 27.46 30.68
C SER A 105 43.99 25.95 30.46
N GLY A 106 43.31 25.33 29.50
CA GLY A 106 43.48 23.92 29.15
C GLY A 106 42.64 22.98 30.01
N LYS A 107 42.74 21.68 29.69
CA LYS A 107 42.04 20.61 30.40
C LYS A 107 42.88 20.10 31.57
N PHE A 108 42.20 19.77 32.67
CA PHE A 108 42.78 19.15 33.86
C PHE A 108 42.37 17.67 33.93
N ASP A 109 43.29 16.81 34.35
CA ASP A 109 42.99 15.39 34.61
C ASP A 109 42.29 15.24 35.98
N LEU A 110 42.73 16.06 36.95
CA LEU A 110 42.28 16.02 38.33
C LEU A 110 42.01 17.44 38.86
N VAL A 111 40.79 17.67 39.35
CA VAL A 111 40.39 18.91 40.00
C VAL A 111 40.12 18.63 41.48
N ILE A 112 40.81 19.35 42.36
CA ILE A 112 40.70 19.23 43.80
C ILE A 112 40.08 20.51 44.36
N THR A 113 38.91 20.41 44.95
CA THR A 113 38.27 21.54 45.64
C THR A 113 38.55 21.47 47.14
N CYS A 114 38.71 22.62 47.79
CA CYS A 114 39.06 22.71 49.22
C CYS A 114 37.85 22.98 50.13
N GLU A 115 36.65 23.04 49.56
CA GLU A 115 35.37 23.23 50.25
C GLU A 115 34.21 22.78 49.37
N GLU A 116 33.15 22.29 49.99
CA GLU A 116 31.97 21.74 49.30
C GLU A 116 31.29 22.76 48.36
N ARG A 117 31.21 24.04 48.74
CA ARG A 117 30.65 25.08 47.85
C ARG A 117 31.45 25.27 46.56
N CYS A 118 32.77 25.07 46.62
CA CYS A 118 33.60 25.10 45.42
C CYS A 118 33.42 23.84 44.58
N PHE A 119 33.19 22.69 45.21
CA PHE A 119 32.88 21.45 44.52
C PHE A 119 31.65 21.59 43.62
N ASP A 120 30.55 22.10 44.19
CA ASP A 120 29.31 22.33 43.45
C ASP A 120 29.51 23.34 42.31
N SER A 121 30.16 24.48 42.60
CA SER A 121 30.42 25.53 41.60
C SER A 121 31.32 25.05 40.46
N VAL A 122 32.32 24.20 40.74
CA VAL A 122 33.19 23.62 39.71
C VAL A 122 32.42 22.62 38.86
N LEU A 123 31.58 21.77 39.45
CA LEU A 123 30.75 20.82 38.70
C LEU A 123 29.74 21.53 37.80
N GLU A 124 29.06 22.56 38.31
CA GLU A 124 28.11 23.36 37.54
C GLU A 124 28.79 24.05 36.35
N ASP A 125 29.95 24.68 36.57
CA ASP A 125 30.69 25.35 35.50
C ASP A 125 31.28 24.36 34.47
N LEU A 126 31.77 23.19 34.89
CA LEU A 126 32.18 22.12 33.98
C LEU A 126 31.01 21.63 33.11
N MET A 127 29.79 21.59 33.67
CA MET A 127 28.56 21.32 32.90
C MET A 127 28.22 22.43 31.91
N MET A 128 28.36 23.71 32.30
CA MET A 128 28.08 24.86 31.42
C MET A 128 29.08 24.99 30.26
N ARG A 129 30.38 24.77 30.51
CA ARG A 129 31.43 24.81 29.47
C ARG A 129 31.20 23.80 28.35
N MET A 130 30.46 22.72 28.61
CA MET A 130 30.09 21.72 27.60
C MET A 130 28.95 22.18 26.69
N ASN A 131 27.96 22.91 27.21
CA ASN A 131 26.75 23.30 26.47
C ASN A 131 26.97 24.43 25.44
N ASN A 132 28.03 25.23 25.59
CA ASN A 132 28.27 26.45 24.81
C ASN A 132 29.39 26.34 23.75
N LYS A 133 29.73 25.14 23.25
CA LYS A 133 30.80 25.00 22.24
C LYS A 133 30.39 25.54 20.85
N PRO A 134 31.20 26.40 20.21
CA PRO A 134 31.11 26.70 18.78
C PRO A 134 31.46 25.47 17.93
N GLU A 135 30.87 25.35 16.74
CA GLU A 135 30.95 24.19 15.84
C GLU A 135 32.37 23.86 15.29
N GLU A 136 33.42 24.61 15.65
CA GLU A 136 34.76 24.50 15.05
C GLU A 136 35.85 23.91 15.98
N ALA A 137 35.53 23.45 17.20
CA ALA A 137 36.51 22.81 18.08
C ALA A 137 36.77 21.33 17.69
N GLU A 138 38.02 21.01 17.33
CA GLU A 138 38.47 19.70 16.82
C GLU A 138 38.01 18.48 17.64
N GLU A 139 37.68 17.40 16.92
CA GLU A 139 37.14 16.12 17.42
C GLU A 139 38.08 15.35 18.38
N LYS A 140 39.36 15.75 18.48
CA LYS A 140 40.32 15.18 19.44
C LYS A 140 40.04 15.59 20.89
N ASP A 141 39.27 16.65 21.11
CA ASP A 141 38.99 17.17 22.44
C ASP A 141 37.80 16.49 23.17
N VAL A 142 37.25 15.40 22.65
CA VAL A 142 35.97 14.84 23.11
C VAL A 142 36.12 13.62 24.05
N ARG A 143 37.35 13.21 24.41
CA ARG A 143 37.60 11.93 25.12
C ARG A 143 38.21 11.97 26.54
N SER A 144 38.39 13.13 27.16
CA SER A 144 39.03 13.19 28.48
C SER A 144 38.01 13.21 29.63
N VAL A 145 38.04 12.17 30.45
CA VAL A 145 37.36 12.10 31.76
C VAL A 145 38.05 13.06 32.74
N VAL A 146 37.27 13.79 33.56
CA VAL A 146 37.83 14.68 34.60
C VAL A 146 37.38 14.18 35.96
N HIS A 147 38.33 13.95 36.85
CA HIS A 147 38.04 13.56 38.23
C HIS A 147 37.94 14.81 39.11
N VAL A 148 36.82 14.98 39.79
CA VAL A 148 36.63 16.09 40.73
C VAL A 148 36.56 15.51 42.14
N ILE A 149 37.50 15.91 43.00
CA ILE A 149 37.59 15.47 44.40
C ILE A 149 37.50 16.71 45.29
N ASN A 150 36.54 16.73 46.20
CA ASN A 150 36.57 17.68 47.31
C ASN A 150 37.41 17.12 48.45
N VAL A 151 38.27 17.95 49.03
CA VAL A 151 38.92 17.70 50.33
C VAL A 151 38.53 18.88 51.21
N ASP A 152 37.62 18.66 52.16
CA ASP A 152 37.07 19.76 52.96
C ASP A 152 38.11 20.23 54.00
N ILE A 153 38.59 21.45 53.81
CA ILE A 153 39.66 22.05 54.63
C ILE A 153 39.12 23.31 55.28
N LYS A 154 39.28 23.42 56.61
CA LYS A 154 38.96 24.65 57.36
C LYS A 154 39.86 25.80 56.94
N ASP A 155 39.29 27.00 56.83
CA ASP A 155 39.99 28.17 56.27
C ASP A 155 40.86 28.91 57.29
N ASP A 156 41.88 28.22 57.81
CA ASP A 156 42.94 28.77 58.65
C ASP A 156 44.32 28.31 58.15
N ASN A 157 45.39 28.96 58.62
CA ASN A 157 46.74 28.72 58.11
C ASN A 157 47.29 27.32 58.48
N GLU A 158 46.87 26.74 59.61
CA GLU A 158 47.35 25.44 60.06
C GLU A 158 46.68 24.29 59.30
N ASN A 159 45.35 24.33 59.21
CA ASN A 159 44.56 23.35 58.46
C ASN A 159 44.83 23.45 56.95
N ALA A 160 45.12 24.63 56.41
CA ALA A 160 45.58 24.75 55.01
C ALA A 160 46.90 24.01 54.76
N LYS A 161 47.85 24.05 55.69
CA LYS A 161 49.12 23.31 55.58
C LYS A 161 48.92 21.81 55.70
N ILE A 162 48.11 21.36 56.65
CA ILE A 162 47.77 19.94 56.85
C ILE A 162 47.00 19.40 55.64
N GLY A 163 45.99 20.12 55.19
CA GLY A 163 45.20 19.82 54.00
C GLY A 163 46.05 19.77 52.73
N GLY A 164 46.98 20.71 52.55
CA GLY A 164 47.95 20.69 51.46
C GLY A 164 48.80 19.41 51.46
N LYS A 165 49.29 18.96 52.63
CA LYS A 165 50.09 17.73 52.74
C LYS A 165 49.26 16.49 52.43
N GLY A 166 48.01 16.47 52.91
CA GLY A 166 47.03 15.43 52.59
C GLY A 166 46.77 15.33 51.10
N ILE A 167 46.55 16.48 50.42
CA ILE A 167 46.35 16.57 48.97
C ILE A 167 47.56 16.04 48.21
N VAL A 168 48.79 16.40 48.59
CA VAL A 168 50.01 15.86 47.96
C VAL A 168 50.07 14.33 48.08
N LYS A 169 49.74 13.77 49.25
CA LYS A 169 49.70 12.32 49.44
C LYS A 169 48.62 11.66 48.57
N LEU A 170 47.43 12.25 48.47
CA LEU A 170 46.35 11.75 47.61
C LEU A 170 46.78 11.72 46.14
N VAL A 171 47.34 12.83 45.65
CA VAL A 171 47.83 12.97 44.28
C VAL A 171 48.92 11.95 43.98
N LYS A 172 49.86 11.72 44.91
CA LYS A 172 50.90 10.68 44.76
C LYS A 172 50.30 9.29 44.64
N MET A 173 49.31 8.94 45.48
CA MET A 173 48.63 7.64 45.40
C MET A 173 47.93 7.44 44.03
N ILE A 174 47.27 8.49 43.51
CA ILE A 174 46.64 8.46 42.18
C ILE A 174 47.70 8.32 41.07
N HIS A 175 48.81 9.06 41.17
CA HIS A 175 49.89 9.02 40.18
C HIS A 175 50.58 7.65 40.15
N GLU A 176 50.92 7.09 41.31
CA GLU A 176 51.51 5.75 41.42
C GLU A 176 50.60 4.65 40.86
N TYR A 177 49.29 4.78 41.09
CA TYR A 177 48.30 3.86 40.51
C TYR A 177 48.26 3.97 38.97
N ARG A 178 48.24 5.20 38.44
CA ARG A 178 48.24 5.47 36.99
C ARG A 178 49.48 4.90 36.31
N GLU A 179 50.66 5.05 36.91
CA GLU A 179 51.91 4.48 36.38
C GLU A 179 51.92 2.95 36.40
N LYS A 180 51.42 2.32 37.48
CA LYS A 180 51.29 0.85 37.54
C LYS A 180 50.36 0.29 36.46
N GLU A 181 49.22 0.93 36.23
CA GLU A 181 48.27 0.52 35.18
C GLU A 181 48.85 0.75 33.78
N LYS A 182 49.57 1.86 33.57
CA LYS A 182 50.29 2.13 32.32
C LYS A 182 51.31 1.03 32.03
N GLN A 183 52.11 0.63 33.02
CA GLN A 183 53.06 -0.45 32.88
C GLN A 183 52.39 -1.82 32.64
N ARG A 184 51.25 -2.10 33.28
CA ARG A 184 50.48 -3.34 33.03
C ARG A 184 50.00 -3.42 31.58
N LYS A 185 49.42 -2.34 31.06
CA LYS A 185 48.91 -2.28 29.67
C LYS A 185 50.04 -2.37 28.63
N ILE A 186 51.18 -1.77 28.90
CA ILE A 186 52.40 -1.93 28.07
C ILE A 186 52.81 -3.41 28.03
N ASN A 187 52.81 -4.10 29.18
CA ASN A 187 53.15 -5.53 29.23
C ASN A 187 52.11 -6.43 28.54
N GLU A 188 50.86 -5.99 28.39
CA GLU A 188 49.76 -6.70 27.72
C GLU A 188 49.69 -6.46 26.20
N GLY A 189 50.59 -5.64 25.63
CA GLY A 189 50.74 -5.42 24.18
C GLY A 189 49.79 -4.37 23.58
N ASP A 190 49.17 -3.52 24.40
CA ASP A 190 48.18 -2.52 23.99
C ASP A 190 48.78 -1.10 24.11
N GLU A 191 49.66 -0.74 23.15
CA GLU A 191 50.46 0.50 23.21
C GLU A 191 49.66 1.80 22.94
N ASP A 192 48.47 1.70 22.33
CA ASP A 192 47.74 2.86 21.77
C ASP A 192 46.65 3.47 22.69
N GLN A 193 46.51 3.03 23.94
CA GLN A 193 45.49 3.56 24.86
C GLN A 193 46.06 4.19 26.14
N TYR A 194 45.83 5.50 26.30
CA TYR A 194 45.99 6.17 27.59
C TYR A 194 45.12 5.49 28.67
N PRO A 195 45.66 5.13 29.84
CA PRO A 195 44.87 4.52 30.92
C PRO A 195 43.92 5.57 31.52
N VAL A 196 42.62 5.43 31.23
CA VAL A 196 41.55 6.14 31.95
C VAL A 196 41.32 5.42 33.27
N ILE A 197 41.51 6.11 34.39
CA ILE A 197 41.20 5.58 35.73
C ILE A 197 39.68 5.53 35.87
N MET A 198 39.13 4.37 36.22
CA MET A 198 37.68 4.22 36.39
C MET A 198 37.24 4.69 37.78
N GLU A 199 35.95 4.99 37.96
CA GLU A 199 35.38 5.48 39.22
C GLU A 199 35.62 4.54 40.41
N ASP A 200 35.46 3.23 40.19
CA ASP A 200 35.68 2.21 41.23
C ASP A 200 37.14 2.20 41.75
N GLU A 201 38.10 2.56 40.91
CA GLU A 201 39.52 2.56 41.25
C GLU A 201 39.88 3.79 42.09
N ILE A 202 39.35 4.97 41.74
CA ILE A 202 39.52 6.18 42.55
C ILE A 202 38.86 6.01 43.92
N MET A 203 37.68 5.40 43.99
CA MET A 203 37.01 5.17 45.27
C MET A 203 37.83 4.28 46.21
N LYS A 204 38.57 3.29 45.69
CA LYS A 204 39.50 2.48 46.50
C LYS A 204 40.67 3.32 47.02
N ILE A 205 41.24 4.18 46.17
CA ILE A 205 42.35 5.08 46.56
C ILE A 205 41.88 6.06 47.63
N LEU A 206 40.69 6.65 47.46
CA LEU A 206 40.09 7.57 48.43
C LEU A 206 39.78 6.88 49.75
N ALA A 207 39.22 5.67 49.73
CA ALA A 207 38.94 4.90 50.94
C ALA A 207 40.24 4.65 51.74
N GLN A 208 41.32 4.24 51.07
CA GLN A 208 42.62 4.05 51.71
C GLN A 208 43.22 5.36 52.23
N TRP A 209 43.11 6.45 51.47
CA TRP A 209 43.59 7.76 51.88
C TRP A 209 42.81 8.32 53.08
N GLN A 210 41.49 8.09 53.14
CA GLN A 210 40.60 8.57 54.19
C GLN A 210 40.86 7.86 55.53
N LEU A 211 41.31 6.60 55.52
CA LEU A 211 41.77 5.90 56.73
C LEU A 211 42.94 6.64 57.41
N ASP A 212 43.86 7.19 56.60
CA ASP A 212 45.03 7.92 57.09
C ASP A 212 44.73 9.40 57.42
N HIS A 213 43.63 9.96 56.90
CA HIS A 213 43.25 11.38 57.04
C HIS A 213 41.79 11.56 57.46
N VAL A 214 41.42 10.98 58.60
CA VAL A 214 40.04 11.00 59.14
C VAL A 214 39.47 12.41 59.33
N HIS A 215 40.32 13.42 59.51
CA HIS A 215 39.95 14.82 59.76
C HIS A 215 39.71 15.66 58.48
N LEU A 216 39.87 15.07 57.29
CA LEU A 216 39.67 15.73 56.00
C LEU A 216 38.59 14.97 55.21
N PRO A 217 37.30 15.29 55.37
CA PRO A 217 36.23 14.65 54.62
C PRO A 217 36.40 14.84 53.12
N THR A 218 36.12 13.79 52.33
CA THR A 218 36.17 13.87 50.87
C THR A 218 34.82 13.68 50.21
N LEU A 219 34.61 14.39 49.10
CA LEU A 219 33.55 14.10 48.13
C LEU A 219 34.21 13.78 46.80
N TYR A 220 33.56 12.95 45.99
CA TYR A 220 34.08 12.58 44.67
C TYR A 220 32.95 12.58 43.64
N SER A 221 33.27 13.05 42.44
CA SER A 221 32.42 12.94 41.28
C SER A 221 33.26 12.69 40.03
N LEU A 222 32.85 11.70 39.24
CA LEU A 222 33.40 11.44 37.92
C LEU A 222 32.66 12.28 36.88
N TYR A 223 33.35 13.20 36.22
CA TYR A 223 32.77 13.93 35.10
C TYR A 223 33.12 13.24 33.77
N ASN A 224 32.16 12.51 33.19
CA ASN A 224 32.28 11.80 31.91
C ASN A 224 31.30 12.37 30.87
N SER A 225 31.79 12.74 29.67
CA SER A 225 30.99 13.30 28.57
C SER A 225 29.90 12.36 28.00
N ARG A 226 29.79 11.11 28.50
CA ARG A 226 28.81 10.11 28.03
C ARG A 226 27.83 9.57 29.07
N ALA A 227 27.81 10.07 30.30
CA ALA A 227 26.83 9.62 31.29
C ALA A 227 25.46 10.28 31.05
N ILE A 228 24.64 9.67 30.17
CA ILE A 228 23.19 9.89 30.19
C ILE A 228 22.69 9.31 31.52
N ARG A 229 22.55 10.16 32.54
CA ARG A 229 21.80 9.79 33.74
C ARG A 229 20.36 9.54 33.31
N THR A 230 19.99 8.26 33.26
CA THR A 230 18.59 7.86 33.38
C THR A 230 18.20 8.07 34.84
N GLU A 231 17.91 9.31 35.23
CA GLU A 231 17.32 9.57 36.54
C GLU A 231 15.86 9.11 36.53
N ILE A 232 15.64 8.15 37.42
CA ILE A 232 14.36 7.65 37.89
C ILE A 232 13.92 8.66 38.94
N VAL A 233 12.67 9.16 38.82
CA VAL A 233 12.01 10.21 39.61
C VAL A 233 12.20 11.63 39.05
N ASP A 234 11.27 11.99 38.17
CA ASP A 234 11.07 13.36 37.70
C ASP A 234 10.35 14.16 38.82
N PRO A 235 10.91 15.27 39.32
CA PRO A 235 10.32 16.06 40.42
C PRO A 235 8.94 16.65 40.09
N SER A 236 8.53 16.61 38.82
CA SER A 236 7.17 16.97 38.40
C SER A 236 6.10 15.93 38.75
N PHE A 237 6.47 14.75 39.25
CA PHE A 237 5.56 13.71 39.73
C PHE A 237 5.58 13.64 41.26
N ASN A 238 4.67 14.37 41.90
CA ASN A 238 4.42 14.26 43.34
C ASN A 238 3.12 13.46 43.57
N ASP A 239 3.19 12.34 44.29
CA ASP A 239 2.04 11.50 44.68
C ASP A 239 1.08 11.10 43.54
N GLY A 240 1.64 10.82 42.35
CA GLY A 240 0.84 10.43 41.18
C GLY A 240 0.07 11.59 40.53
N ILE A 241 0.29 12.83 40.99
CA ILE A 241 -0.20 14.07 40.39
C ILE A 241 0.95 14.71 39.60
N LEU A 242 0.71 14.91 38.30
CA LEU A 242 1.68 15.55 37.41
C LEU A 242 1.54 17.07 37.49
N SER A 243 2.56 17.74 38.00
CA SER A 243 2.71 19.18 37.95
C SER A 243 3.07 19.60 36.52
N ILE A 244 2.07 20.05 35.76
CA ILE A 244 2.24 20.44 34.35
C ILE A 244 3.31 21.54 34.16
N PRO A 245 3.40 22.59 35.00
CA PRO A 245 4.42 23.62 34.85
C PRO A 245 5.84 23.08 35.04
N GLU A 246 6.06 22.29 36.09
CA GLU A 246 7.38 21.71 36.39
C GLU A 246 7.78 20.68 35.33
N PHE A 247 6.82 19.86 34.86
CA PHE A 247 7.02 18.88 33.79
C PHE A 247 7.40 19.52 32.45
N LEU A 248 6.81 20.68 32.14
CA LEU A 248 7.14 21.44 30.93
C LEU A 248 8.48 22.15 31.08
N SER A 249 8.80 22.68 32.26
CA SER A 249 10.10 23.31 32.52
C SER A 249 11.26 22.32 32.42
N SER A 250 11.11 21.12 32.97
CA SER A 250 12.16 20.08 32.94
C SER A 250 12.42 19.55 31.54
N ARG A 251 11.45 19.69 30.61
CA ARG A 251 11.54 19.23 29.22
C ARG A 251 11.57 20.36 28.21
N GLU A 252 11.73 21.60 28.64
CA GLU A 252 11.67 22.78 27.76
C GLU A 252 12.73 22.70 26.65
N TYR A 253 13.93 22.25 27.00
CA TYR A 253 15.02 22.04 26.04
C TYR A 253 14.68 20.97 25.00
N GLU A 254 14.18 19.81 25.43
CA GLU A 254 13.76 18.73 24.53
C GLU A 254 12.64 19.18 23.57
N ILE A 255 11.70 19.97 24.09
CA ILE A 255 10.58 20.53 23.33
C ILE A 255 11.10 21.54 22.30
N LYS A 256 12.00 22.45 22.68
CA LYS A 256 12.60 23.45 21.78
C LYS A 256 13.53 22.81 20.73
N ALA A 257 14.33 21.83 21.11
CA ALA A 257 15.17 21.06 20.18
C ALA A 257 14.32 20.26 19.18
N PHE A 258 13.23 19.65 19.66
CA PHE A 258 12.25 19.00 18.79
C PHE A 258 11.55 19.99 17.86
N GLU A 259 11.15 21.17 18.35
CA GLU A 259 10.57 22.25 17.54
C GLU A 259 11.53 22.77 16.48
N HIS A 260 12.80 23.00 16.81
CA HIS A 260 13.82 23.37 15.84
C HIS A 260 14.01 22.31 14.75
N SER A 261 14.02 21.02 15.11
CA SER A 261 14.07 19.93 14.11
C SER A 261 12.82 19.87 13.21
N GLN A 262 11.64 20.20 13.77
CA GLN A 262 10.37 20.25 13.04
C GLN A 262 10.31 21.45 12.08
N LEU A 263 10.81 22.61 12.51
CA LEU A 263 10.87 23.85 11.72
C LEU A 263 11.80 23.69 10.50
N ASN A 264 12.89 22.94 10.64
CA ASN A 264 13.81 22.62 9.52
C ASN A 264 13.23 21.63 8.49
N THR A 265 12.11 20.95 8.78
CA THR A 265 11.56 19.89 7.93
C THR A 265 10.28 20.31 7.18
N LYS A 266 10.35 21.18 6.15
CA LYS A 266 9.37 21.45 5.04
C LYS A 266 7.82 21.41 5.31
N TYR A 267 7.36 21.27 6.55
CA TYR A 267 5.99 20.97 6.97
C TYR A 267 5.53 21.86 8.13
N ALA A 268 6.19 23.01 8.35
CA ALA A 268 5.75 24.10 9.24
C ALA A 268 4.49 24.83 8.74
N SER A 269 3.54 24.09 8.16
CA SER A 269 2.19 24.55 7.92
C SER A 269 1.34 24.14 9.12
N SER A 270 0.47 25.03 9.60
CA SER A 270 -0.54 24.87 10.66
C SER A 270 -1.64 23.83 10.36
N ASN A 271 -1.28 22.75 9.67
CA ASN A 271 -2.16 21.67 9.29
C ASN A 271 -2.07 20.54 10.31
N ARG A 272 -3.22 20.09 10.80
CA ARG A 272 -3.33 18.94 11.71
C ARG A 272 -2.51 17.74 11.19
N VAL A 273 -1.84 16.99 12.07
CA VAL A 273 -0.96 15.83 11.78
C VAL A 273 -1.54 14.88 10.75
N PHE A 274 -2.83 14.55 10.85
CA PHE A 274 -3.47 13.62 9.92
C PHE A 274 -3.64 14.19 8.50
N GLN A 275 -3.50 15.50 8.31
CA GLN A 275 -3.47 16.18 7.02
C GLN A 275 -2.07 16.16 6.38
N SER A 276 -0.99 16.02 7.14
CA SER A 276 0.36 15.83 6.57
C SER A 276 0.47 14.55 5.73
N LEU A 277 -0.33 13.51 6.06
CA LEU A 277 -0.39 12.27 5.31
C LEU A 277 -0.87 12.50 3.86
N PRO A 278 -0.31 11.77 2.87
CA PRO A 278 -0.87 11.74 1.52
C PRO A 278 -2.36 11.40 1.54
N ARG A 279 -3.17 12.05 0.68
CA ARG A 279 -4.64 11.91 0.65
C ARG A 279 -5.12 10.44 0.62
N THR A 280 -4.36 9.56 -0.02
CA THR A 280 -4.62 8.11 -0.10
C THR A 280 -4.48 7.38 1.24
N LEU A 281 -3.58 7.83 2.10
CA LEU A 281 -3.32 7.28 3.44
C LEU A 281 -4.19 7.92 4.53
N ARG A 282 -4.76 9.10 4.29
CA ARG A 282 -5.67 9.77 5.24
C ARG A 282 -6.88 8.90 5.57
N ARG A 283 -7.30 8.90 6.83
CA ARG A 283 -8.49 8.20 7.33
C ARG A 283 -9.41 9.19 8.03
N ARG A 284 -10.70 9.18 7.69
CA ARG A 284 -11.69 10.11 8.29
C ARG A 284 -11.78 9.97 9.81
N THR A 285 -11.54 8.76 10.34
CA THR A 285 -11.57 8.47 11.77
C THR A 285 -10.29 8.86 12.51
N ALA A 286 -9.25 9.33 11.80
CA ALA A 286 -8.00 9.77 12.43
C ALA A 286 -8.18 11.00 13.34
N SER A 287 -9.24 11.79 13.15
CA SER A 287 -9.54 12.96 13.98
C SER A 287 -10.03 12.63 15.40
N HIS A 288 -10.52 11.41 15.64
CA HIS A 288 -11.01 10.96 16.96
C HIS A 288 -10.42 9.62 17.40
N ASN A 289 -9.64 8.95 16.56
CA ASN A 289 -8.97 7.71 16.90
C ASN A 289 -7.54 7.71 16.36
N VAL A 290 -6.60 8.04 17.23
CA VAL A 290 -5.17 8.15 16.91
C VAL A 290 -4.57 6.84 16.40
N LYS A 291 -5.13 5.67 16.75
CA LYS A 291 -4.63 4.37 16.24
C LYS A 291 -4.75 4.25 14.71
N ARG A 292 -5.52 5.14 14.05
CA ARG A 292 -5.68 5.23 12.59
C ARG A 292 -4.59 6.03 11.88
N VAL A 293 -3.64 6.58 12.64
CA VAL A 293 -2.43 7.26 12.15
C VAL A 293 -1.21 6.34 12.37
N PRO A 294 -0.19 6.36 11.50
CA PRO A 294 1.06 5.62 11.69
C PRO A 294 1.69 5.85 13.07
N LYS A 295 2.28 4.82 13.68
CA LYS A 295 2.82 4.83 15.05
C LYS A 295 3.68 6.09 15.34
N ARG A 296 4.63 6.40 14.46
CA ARG A 296 5.51 7.58 14.54
C ARG A 296 4.80 8.93 14.65
N MET A 297 3.55 9.04 14.17
CA MET A 297 2.75 10.27 14.17
C MET A 297 1.66 10.28 15.24
N ARG A 298 1.53 9.20 16.03
CA ARG A 298 0.46 9.08 17.04
C ARG A 298 0.63 10.07 18.18
N ASN A 299 1.85 10.26 18.67
CA ASN A 299 2.11 11.16 19.80
C ASN A 299 1.77 12.61 19.43
N LYS A 300 2.07 13.04 18.20
CA LYS A 300 1.68 14.38 17.69
C LYS A 300 0.15 14.49 17.51
N ALA A 301 -0.50 13.45 16.99
CA ALA A 301 -1.97 13.43 16.85
C ALA A 301 -2.73 13.39 18.20
N LEU A 302 -2.17 12.77 19.24
CA LEU A 302 -2.73 12.81 20.61
C LEU A 302 -2.70 14.23 21.16
N ARG A 303 -1.56 14.92 21.04
CA ARG A 303 -1.40 16.33 21.46
C ARG A 303 -2.41 17.25 20.78
N GLU A 304 -2.59 17.12 19.46
CA GLU A 304 -3.60 17.90 18.70
C GLU A 304 -5.05 17.57 19.05
N MET A 305 -5.33 16.34 19.48
CA MET A 305 -6.68 15.96 19.91
C MET A 305 -6.98 16.51 21.31
N GLN A 306 -5.99 16.55 22.20
CA GLN A 306 -6.11 17.12 23.54
C GLN A 306 -6.34 18.64 23.50
N SER A 307 -5.67 19.37 22.61
CA SER A 307 -5.84 20.83 22.49
C SER A 307 -7.21 21.27 21.95
N THR A 308 -7.97 20.38 21.29
CA THR A 308 -9.33 20.69 20.79
C THR A 308 -10.45 20.53 21.82
N ILE A 309 -10.13 20.21 23.07
CA ILE A 309 -11.11 19.91 24.13
C ILE A 309 -11.54 21.18 24.91
N ASN A 310 -10.80 22.29 24.80
CA ASN A 310 -11.06 23.52 25.56
C ASN A 310 -12.03 24.48 24.85
N GLY A 311 -13.31 24.10 24.67
CA GLY A 311 -14.28 25.09 24.18
C GLY A 311 -15.75 24.69 24.06
N VAL A 312 -16.12 23.41 24.18
CA VAL A 312 -17.53 23.00 24.34
C VAL A 312 -17.54 21.68 25.13
N PRO A 313 -18.34 21.53 26.21
CA PRO A 313 -18.57 20.22 26.79
C PRO A 313 -19.09 19.28 25.68
N PRO A 314 -18.72 17.99 25.66
CA PRO A 314 -19.24 17.10 24.63
C PRO A 314 -20.77 17.08 24.70
N LYS A 315 -21.42 17.75 23.73
CA LYS A 315 -22.87 17.69 23.56
C LYS A 315 -23.26 16.22 23.49
N GLU A 316 -24.08 15.75 24.44
CA GLU A 316 -24.56 14.36 24.42
C GLU A 316 -25.19 14.07 23.06
N LYS A 317 -24.65 13.06 22.38
CA LYS A 317 -25.09 12.70 21.03
C LYS A 317 -26.46 12.04 21.13
N GLN A 318 -27.49 12.75 20.67
CA GLN A 318 -28.76 12.15 20.28
C GLN A 318 -28.51 11.06 19.19
N PRO A 319 -28.95 9.81 19.40
CA PRO A 319 -28.51 8.68 18.59
C PRO A 319 -29.17 8.63 17.19
N ARG A 320 -28.42 9.00 16.15
CA ARG A 320 -28.84 8.83 14.74
C ARG A 320 -28.66 7.38 14.25
N GLY A 321 -29.71 6.81 13.64
CA GLY A 321 -29.75 5.67 12.70
C GLY A 321 -28.99 4.37 13.07
N ARG A 322 -27.66 4.39 13.08
CA ARG A 322 -26.80 3.24 13.44
C ARG A 322 -26.78 2.98 14.94
N GLU A 323 -26.96 4.00 15.76
CA GLU A 323 -27.08 3.85 17.20
C GLU A 323 -28.48 3.36 17.59
N ARG A 324 -29.54 3.76 16.87
CA ARG A 324 -30.86 3.11 16.91
C ARG A 324 -30.80 1.63 16.47
N TYR A 325 -29.95 1.28 15.50
CA TYR A 325 -29.70 -0.12 15.11
C TYR A 325 -28.85 -0.86 16.15
N ARG A 326 -27.85 -0.21 16.76
CA ARG A 326 -27.01 -0.77 17.82
C ARG A 326 -27.81 -0.95 19.10
N LEU A 327 -28.70 -0.02 19.47
CA LEU A 327 -29.68 -0.11 20.54
C LEU A 327 -30.80 -1.09 20.22
N LYS A 328 -31.23 -1.27 18.95
CA LYS A 328 -32.11 -2.37 18.54
C LYS A 328 -31.42 -3.74 18.61
N GLN A 329 -30.13 -3.82 18.27
CA GLN A 329 -29.30 -5.03 18.39
C GLN A 329 -28.92 -5.31 19.84
N GLN A 330 -28.73 -4.29 20.67
CA GLN A 330 -28.50 -4.37 22.10
C GLN A 330 -29.81 -4.68 22.82
N LYS A 331 -30.96 -4.16 22.40
CA LYS A 331 -32.32 -4.60 22.79
C LYS A 331 -32.59 -6.04 22.35
N LYS A 332 -32.13 -6.49 21.18
CA LYS A 332 -32.22 -7.90 20.74
C LYS A 332 -31.26 -8.82 21.50
N LEU A 333 -30.01 -8.41 21.71
CA LEU A 333 -29.00 -9.12 22.51
C LEU A 333 -29.37 -9.11 24.00
N LEU A 334 -30.04 -8.07 24.49
CA LEU A 334 -30.63 -7.99 25.82
C LEU A 334 -31.95 -8.75 25.90
N LEU A 335 -32.74 -8.91 24.82
CA LEU A 335 -33.88 -9.84 24.78
C LEU A 335 -33.42 -11.31 24.72
N VAL A 336 -32.27 -11.60 24.11
CA VAL A 336 -31.61 -12.91 24.09
C VAL A 336 -30.90 -13.19 25.42
N ALA A 337 -30.17 -12.20 25.96
CA ALA A 337 -29.53 -12.27 27.26
C ALA A 337 -30.55 -12.19 28.40
N SER A 338 -31.68 -11.48 28.25
CA SER A 338 -32.81 -11.55 29.19
C SER A 338 -33.59 -12.84 28.99
N LYS A 339 -33.63 -13.47 27.80
CA LYS A 339 -34.14 -14.85 27.67
C LYS A 339 -33.21 -15.86 28.37
N ILE A 340 -31.91 -15.63 28.40
CA ILE A 340 -30.92 -16.47 29.10
C ILE A 340 -30.81 -16.14 30.60
N LYS A 341 -31.03 -14.89 31.01
CA LYS A 341 -30.86 -14.38 32.39
C LYS A 341 -32.19 -14.22 33.15
N LYS A 342 -33.35 -14.04 32.48
CA LYS A 342 -34.70 -14.20 33.10
C LYS A 342 -35.11 -15.66 33.30
N LEU A 343 -34.35 -16.65 32.78
CA LEU A 343 -34.44 -18.04 33.22
C LEU A 343 -33.57 -18.34 34.46
N ARG A 344 -32.88 -17.32 35.00
CA ARG A 344 -32.14 -17.39 36.27
C ARG A 344 -32.69 -16.45 37.33
N GLY A 345 -33.88 -15.86 37.13
CA GLY A 345 -34.39 -14.79 38.01
C GLY A 345 -35.79 -14.98 38.60
N ILE A 346 -36.67 -15.81 38.02
CA ILE A 346 -37.96 -16.17 38.63
C ILE A 346 -38.29 -17.61 38.20
N ALA A 347 -38.52 -18.48 39.17
CA ALA A 347 -38.90 -19.87 38.99
C ALA A 347 -40.31 -20.00 38.40
N ALA A 348 -40.51 -20.96 37.48
CA ALA A 348 -41.46 -22.07 37.67
C ALA A 348 -41.56 -22.99 36.42
N ALA A 349 -41.76 -24.28 36.73
CA ALA A 349 -42.13 -25.42 35.88
C ALA A 349 -41.00 -26.28 35.28
N ASN A 350 -40.53 -27.20 36.13
CA ASN A 350 -40.12 -28.58 35.85
C ASN A 350 -38.99 -28.85 34.84
N THR A 351 -37.81 -29.11 35.41
CA THR A 351 -37.06 -30.38 35.28
C THR A 351 -35.78 -30.22 36.10
N GLY A 352 -35.59 -31.05 37.13
CA GLY A 352 -34.53 -30.98 38.13
C GLY A 352 -33.10 -31.22 37.63
N LYS A 353 -32.74 -30.66 36.47
CA LYS A 353 -31.45 -30.80 35.83
C LYS A 353 -30.75 -29.45 35.73
N THR A 354 -29.47 -29.43 36.10
CA THR A 354 -28.61 -28.24 36.03
C THR A 354 -28.33 -27.83 34.57
N ILE A 355 -27.93 -26.58 34.34
CA ILE A 355 -27.60 -26.08 32.99
C ILE A 355 -26.54 -26.95 32.27
N PRO A 356 -25.47 -27.44 32.93
CA PRO A 356 -24.55 -28.40 32.32
C PRO A 356 -25.21 -29.72 31.90
N GLN A 357 -26.17 -30.25 32.68
CA GLN A 357 -26.89 -31.49 32.35
C GLN A 357 -27.84 -31.28 31.16
N ARG A 358 -28.54 -30.15 31.09
CA ARG A 358 -29.36 -29.80 29.92
C ARG A 358 -28.52 -29.60 28.66
N LEU A 359 -27.33 -29.02 28.80
CA LEU A 359 -26.40 -28.83 27.68
C LEU A 359 -25.81 -30.18 27.24
N LYS A 360 -25.56 -31.09 28.18
CA LYS A 360 -25.20 -32.49 27.90
C LYS A 360 -26.32 -33.21 27.15
N GLU A 361 -27.57 -33.07 27.57
CA GLU A 361 -28.74 -33.67 26.89
C GLU A 361 -29.00 -33.08 25.52
N LEU A 362 -28.92 -31.75 25.36
CA LEU A 362 -29.01 -31.10 24.06
C LEU A 362 -27.87 -31.52 23.14
N ASN A 363 -26.66 -31.70 23.67
CA ASN A 363 -25.55 -32.24 22.90
C ASN A 363 -25.83 -33.68 22.49
N VAL A 364 -26.34 -34.54 23.38
CA VAL A 364 -26.75 -35.93 23.03
C VAL A 364 -27.82 -35.90 21.93
N GLN A 365 -28.88 -35.11 22.08
CA GLN A 365 -29.92 -34.94 21.06
C GLN A 365 -29.38 -34.39 19.73
N LEU A 366 -28.46 -33.43 19.77
CA LEU A 366 -27.78 -32.92 18.57
C LEU A 366 -26.92 -34.00 17.91
N THR A 367 -26.25 -34.83 18.70
CA THR A 367 -25.44 -35.95 18.21
C THR A 367 -26.35 -37.01 17.57
N ASP A 368 -27.51 -37.30 18.16
CA ASP A 368 -28.54 -38.19 17.64
C ASP A 368 -29.21 -37.66 16.36
N LEU A 369 -29.43 -36.35 16.26
CA LEU A 369 -29.95 -35.67 15.06
C LEU A 369 -28.89 -35.53 13.95
N GLN A 370 -27.60 -35.49 14.30
CA GLN A 370 -26.47 -35.44 13.38
C GLN A 370 -26.17 -36.76 12.65
N ARG A 371 -27.09 -37.74 12.67
CA ARG A 371 -27.01 -39.01 11.93
C ARG A 371 -26.63 -38.87 10.44
N LYS A 372 -26.76 -37.69 9.82
CA LYS A 372 -26.06 -37.37 8.56
C LYS A 372 -24.58 -37.08 8.81
N LYS A 373 -23.73 -38.11 8.72
CA LYS A 373 -22.26 -37.96 8.72
C LYS A 373 -21.83 -37.03 7.58
N LEU A 374 -21.46 -35.79 7.91
CA LEU A 374 -20.74 -34.92 6.98
C LEU A 374 -19.34 -35.50 6.77
N LYS A 375 -18.82 -35.47 5.54
CA LYS A 375 -17.44 -35.90 5.27
C LYS A 375 -16.47 -34.99 6.05
N PRO A 376 -15.48 -35.54 6.77
CA PRO A 376 -14.49 -34.73 7.45
C PRO A 376 -13.67 -33.94 6.41
N LEU A 377 -13.40 -32.68 6.71
CA LEU A 377 -12.54 -31.83 5.89
C LEU A 377 -11.08 -32.11 6.21
N ASN A 378 -10.19 -31.98 5.21
CA ASN A 378 -8.75 -32.14 5.37
C ASN A 378 -8.05 -30.89 5.96
N ASN A 379 -8.82 -29.90 6.44
CA ASN A 379 -8.31 -28.65 7.00
C ASN A 379 -9.32 -28.02 7.97
N ILE A 380 -8.80 -27.11 8.80
CA ILE A 380 -9.57 -26.43 9.86
C ILE A 380 -10.31 -25.18 9.33
N VAL A 381 -9.89 -24.65 8.19
CA VAL A 381 -10.36 -23.36 7.66
C VAL A 381 -11.62 -23.47 6.79
N GLY A 382 -12.04 -24.69 6.44
CA GLY A 382 -13.22 -24.94 5.62
C GLY A 382 -12.99 -24.78 4.12
N ALA A 383 -11.75 -24.90 3.65
CA ALA A 383 -11.42 -24.87 2.22
C ALA A 383 -11.78 -26.22 1.58
N VAL A 384 -12.44 -26.18 0.43
CA VAL A 384 -12.87 -27.38 -0.32
C VAL A 384 -12.75 -27.13 -1.81
N ASP A 385 -12.51 -28.18 -2.59
CA ASP A 385 -12.66 -28.10 -4.03
C ASP A 385 -14.15 -28.22 -4.41
N ASN A 386 -14.66 -27.27 -5.18
CA ASN A 386 -16.07 -27.22 -5.58
C ASN A 386 -16.18 -27.24 -7.11
N CYS A 387 -16.09 -28.45 -7.67
CA CYS A 387 -16.26 -28.71 -9.09
C CYS A 387 -17.35 -29.76 -9.33
N SER A 388 -17.85 -29.83 -10.57
CA SER A 388 -18.79 -30.87 -10.98
C SER A 388 -18.52 -31.31 -12.41
N THR A 389 -18.58 -32.61 -12.67
CA THR A 389 -18.35 -33.20 -14.00
C THR A 389 -19.68 -33.42 -14.71
N GLY A 390 -19.77 -32.97 -15.97
CA GLY A 390 -20.97 -33.10 -16.82
C GLY A 390 -22.16 -32.21 -16.42
N THR A 391 -22.09 -31.54 -15.28
CA THR A 391 -23.14 -30.63 -14.78
C THR A 391 -22.51 -29.36 -14.20
N LEU A 392 -23.29 -28.28 -14.13
CA LEU A 392 -22.83 -27.03 -13.53
C LEU A 392 -22.61 -27.20 -12.02
N ALA A 393 -21.46 -26.75 -11.54
CA ALA A 393 -21.09 -26.80 -10.13
C ALA A 393 -22.08 -25.96 -9.28
N PRO A 394 -22.49 -26.46 -8.10
CA PRO A 394 -23.34 -25.71 -7.19
C PRO A 394 -22.59 -24.50 -6.63
N LYS A 395 -23.32 -23.44 -6.26
CA LYS A 395 -22.72 -22.26 -5.62
C LYS A 395 -22.05 -22.66 -4.30
N PRO A 396 -20.87 -22.10 -3.97
CA PRO A 396 -20.15 -22.48 -2.77
C PRO A 396 -20.96 -22.12 -1.51
N SER A 397 -20.99 -23.04 -0.54
CA SER A 397 -21.61 -22.83 0.76
C SER A 397 -20.70 -21.96 1.64
N GLY A 398 -20.84 -20.64 1.49
CA GLY A 398 -20.15 -19.69 2.36
C GLY A 398 -20.62 -19.76 3.82
N ASN A 399 -20.03 -18.91 4.66
CA ASN A 399 -20.46 -18.77 6.06
C ASN A 399 -21.99 -18.57 6.15
N VAL A 400 -22.67 -19.40 6.95
CA VAL A 400 -24.13 -19.41 7.11
C VAL A 400 -24.71 -18.02 7.40
N LYS A 401 -23.97 -17.17 8.14
CA LYS A 401 -24.34 -15.77 8.39
C LYS A 401 -24.57 -14.95 7.12
N TYR A 402 -23.83 -15.25 6.06
CA TYR A 402 -23.91 -14.60 4.75
C TYR A 402 -24.66 -15.43 3.71
N GLY A 403 -25.04 -16.68 4.02
CA GLY A 403 -25.70 -17.58 3.06
C GLY A 403 -26.96 -16.99 2.44
N SER A 404 -27.78 -16.27 3.24
CA SER A 404 -28.97 -15.58 2.73
C SER A 404 -28.66 -14.47 1.70
N ARG A 405 -27.47 -13.86 1.77
CA ARG A 405 -27.01 -12.81 0.84
C ARG A 405 -26.44 -13.37 -0.45
N GLN A 406 -26.02 -14.64 -0.44
CA GLN A 406 -25.34 -15.32 -1.54
C GLN A 406 -26.27 -16.25 -2.35
N LYS A 407 -27.57 -16.29 -2.03
CA LYS A 407 -28.57 -17.13 -2.73
C LYS A 407 -28.56 -16.89 -4.25
N THR A 408 -28.66 -15.63 -4.65
CA THR A 408 -28.76 -15.25 -6.06
C THR A 408 -27.39 -15.01 -6.68
N TYR A 409 -26.51 -14.27 -5.99
CA TYR A 409 -25.21 -13.85 -6.53
C TYR A 409 -24.06 -14.43 -5.70
N THR A 410 -23.15 -15.14 -6.36
CA THR A 410 -21.97 -15.71 -5.73
C THR A 410 -20.96 -14.62 -5.40
N TRP A 411 -20.29 -14.78 -4.26
CA TRP A 411 -19.21 -13.89 -3.84
C TRP A 411 -17.87 -14.45 -4.31
N GLN A 412 -17.02 -13.59 -4.89
CA GLN A 412 -15.63 -13.92 -5.19
C GLN A 412 -14.82 -14.19 -3.92
N PRO A 413 -13.65 -14.87 -4.00
CA PRO A 413 -12.81 -15.16 -2.83
C PRO A 413 -12.47 -13.92 -2.00
N THR A 414 -12.27 -12.78 -2.67
CA THR A 414 -11.86 -11.52 -2.05
C THR A 414 -13.02 -10.55 -1.79
N HIS A 415 -14.28 -11.01 -1.87
CA HIS A 415 -15.48 -10.17 -1.84
C HIS A 415 -15.52 -9.19 -0.67
N ILE A 416 -15.20 -9.63 0.55
CA ILE A 416 -15.24 -8.77 1.75
C ILE A 416 -14.21 -7.64 1.65
N TRP A 417 -13.06 -7.90 1.03
CA TRP A 417 -12.02 -6.88 0.84
C TRP A 417 -12.49 -5.82 -0.16
N HIS A 418 -13.08 -6.25 -1.27
CA HIS A 418 -13.63 -5.38 -2.32
C HIS A 418 -14.85 -4.60 -1.83
N ALA A 419 -15.84 -5.23 -1.20
CA ALA A 419 -17.04 -4.56 -0.69
C ALA A 419 -16.75 -3.42 0.31
N LYS A 420 -15.59 -3.45 0.98
CA LYS A 420 -15.12 -2.37 1.87
C LYS A 420 -14.45 -1.20 1.13
N ARG A 421 -13.99 -1.39 -0.10
CA ARG A 421 -13.09 -0.48 -0.84
C ARG A 421 -13.61 -0.07 -2.22
N PHE A 422 -14.58 -0.80 -2.75
CA PHE A 422 -15.13 -0.67 -4.09
C PHE A 422 -16.64 -0.54 -4.03
N HIS A 423 -17.18 0.13 -5.04
CA HIS A 423 -18.56 -0.05 -5.46
C HIS A 423 -18.70 -1.44 -6.08
N MET A 424 -19.62 -2.24 -5.57
CA MET A 424 -19.90 -3.59 -6.06
C MET A 424 -21.08 -3.57 -7.02
N MET A 425 -21.05 -4.44 -8.03
CA MET A 425 -22.11 -4.63 -9.02
C MET A 425 -22.54 -6.09 -9.04
N LYS A 426 -23.84 -6.34 -9.20
CA LYS A 426 -24.40 -7.68 -9.37
C LYS A 426 -24.49 -7.95 -10.87
N LYS A 427 -23.69 -8.87 -11.40
CA LYS A 427 -23.64 -9.16 -12.84
C LYS A 427 -23.18 -10.60 -13.07
N TRP A 428 -23.76 -11.25 -14.08
CA TRP A 428 -23.39 -12.61 -14.52
C TRP A 428 -23.39 -13.68 -13.42
N GLY A 429 -24.35 -13.60 -12.49
CA GLY A 429 -24.42 -14.54 -11.35
C GLY A 429 -23.42 -14.25 -10.22
N PHE A 430 -22.59 -13.22 -10.33
CA PHE A 430 -21.59 -12.82 -9.33
C PHE A 430 -21.84 -11.42 -8.76
N GLN A 431 -21.23 -11.14 -7.61
CA GLN A 431 -21.09 -9.79 -7.08
C GLN A 431 -19.64 -9.29 -7.23
N ILE A 432 -19.42 -8.48 -8.27
CA ILE A 432 -18.11 -8.11 -8.85
C ILE A 432 -17.72 -6.68 -8.45
N PRO A 433 -16.43 -6.36 -8.21
CA PRO A 433 -15.97 -4.99 -8.02
C PRO A 433 -16.10 -4.17 -9.31
N PHE A 434 -16.90 -3.10 -9.25
CA PHE A 434 -17.09 -2.20 -10.39
C PHE A 434 -16.03 -1.11 -10.44
N SER A 435 -15.84 -0.35 -9.36
CA SER A 435 -14.81 0.69 -9.28
C SER A 435 -14.40 0.99 -7.84
N PRO A 436 -13.13 1.38 -7.58
CA PRO A 436 -12.71 1.83 -6.27
C PRO A 436 -13.50 3.05 -5.79
N ASN A 437 -13.68 3.18 -4.47
CA ASN A 437 -14.29 4.36 -3.86
C ASN A 437 -13.47 5.64 -4.11
N GLN A 438 -12.15 5.50 -4.36
CA GLN A 438 -11.28 6.61 -4.75
C GLN A 438 -11.34 6.83 -6.27
N LYS A 439 -11.51 8.09 -6.68
CA LYS A 439 -11.37 8.49 -8.08
C LYS A 439 -9.96 8.16 -8.56
N CYS A 440 -9.85 7.28 -9.56
CA CYS A 440 -8.57 6.72 -9.99
C CYS A 440 -8.31 6.81 -11.49
N PHE A 441 -9.13 7.47 -12.32
CA PHE A 441 -8.97 7.52 -13.79
C PHE A 441 -7.51 7.78 -14.25
N ARG A 442 -6.91 8.91 -13.88
CA ARG A 442 -5.50 9.22 -14.21
C ARG A 442 -4.49 8.31 -13.49
N ALA A 443 -4.83 7.85 -12.28
CA ALA A 443 -3.93 7.00 -11.49
C ALA A 443 -3.82 5.59 -12.09
N THR A 444 -4.93 5.04 -12.59
CA THR A 444 -5.00 3.77 -13.30
C THR A 444 -4.22 3.84 -14.61
N SER A 445 -4.44 4.89 -15.42
CA SER A 445 -3.70 5.09 -16.67
C SER A 445 -2.17 5.12 -16.44
N ARG A 446 -1.71 5.93 -15.46
CA ARG A 446 -0.28 5.96 -15.09
C ARG A 446 0.23 4.63 -14.58
N ALA A 447 -0.53 3.94 -13.73
CA ALA A 447 -0.14 2.64 -13.19
C ALA A 447 -0.09 1.55 -14.26
N ALA A 448 -0.97 1.57 -15.25
CA ALA A 448 -0.93 0.63 -16.37
C ALA A 448 0.31 0.85 -17.26
N LYS A 449 0.76 2.10 -17.43
CA LYS A 449 1.95 2.43 -18.24
C LYS A 449 3.28 2.22 -17.53
N GLN A 450 3.36 2.52 -16.23
CA GLN A 450 4.64 2.58 -15.49
C GLN A 450 4.73 1.60 -14.32
N GLY A 451 3.62 0.98 -13.93
CA GLY A 451 3.53 0.17 -12.73
C GLY A 451 2.72 -1.09 -12.96
N THR A 452 1.86 -1.43 -12.01
CA THR A 452 0.96 -2.57 -12.12
C THR A 452 -0.41 -2.23 -11.55
N VAL A 453 -1.45 -2.63 -12.28
CA VAL A 453 -2.84 -2.66 -11.81
C VAL A 453 -3.27 -4.11 -11.62
N LEU A 454 -3.78 -4.42 -10.42
CA LEU A 454 -4.24 -5.74 -10.00
C LEU A 454 -5.78 -5.80 -10.00
N PHE A 455 -6.31 -6.90 -10.53
CA PHE A 455 -7.75 -7.19 -10.63
C PHE A 455 -8.04 -8.59 -10.08
N ASP A 456 -9.17 -8.74 -9.37
CA ASP A 456 -9.73 -10.06 -9.06
C ASP A 456 -10.70 -10.44 -10.18
N THR A 457 -10.27 -11.39 -11.01
CA THR A 457 -11.00 -11.90 -12.16
C THR A 457 -11.62 -13.27 -11.92
N SER A 458 -11.74 -13.72 -10.66
CA SER A 458 -12.30 -15.03 -10.30
C SER A 458 -13.79 -15.21 -10.66
N TYR A 459 -14.42 -14.21 -11.31
CA TYR A 459 -15.73 -14.36 -11.94
C TYR A 459 -15.65 -14.89 -13.37
N TYR A 460 -14.46 -14.93 -14.00
CA TYR A 460 -14.26 -15.72 -15.21
C TYR A 460 -14.55 -17.19 -14.90
N GLY A 461 -15.06 -17.91 -15.89
CA GLY A 461 -15.40 -19.30 -15.71
C GLY A 461 -14.34 -20.19 -16.33
N GLU A 462 -13.75 -21.03 -15.49
CA GLU A 462 -12.81 -22.06 -15.85
C GLU A 462 -13.50 -23.43 -15.94
N MET A 463 -13.18 -24.18 -16.99
CA MET A 463 -13.58 -25.59 -17.13
C MET A 463 -12.41 -26.42 -17.64
N VAL A 464 -12.35 -27.67 -17.20
CA VAL A 464 -11.34 -28.65 -17.65
C VAL A 464 -12.02 -29.67 -18.54
N ILE A 465 -11.42 -29.97 -19.69
CA ILE A 465 -11.84 -31.04 -20.59
C ILE A 465 -10.74 -32.10 -20.60
N ASP A 466 -11.09 -33.31 -20.19
CA ASP A 466 -10.19 -34.47 -20.24
C ASP A 466 -10.61 -35.39 -21.38
N CYS A 467 -9.69 -35.65 -22.30
CA CYS A 467 -9.86 -36.52 -23.45
C CYS A 467 -9.16 -37.87 -23.23
N VAL A 468 -9.55 -38.89 -23.98
CA VAL A 468 -8.90 -40.21 -23.92
C VAL A 468 -7.53 -40.17 -24.63
N ASP A 469 -7.47 -39.41 -25.71
CA ASP A 469 -6.37 -39.32 -26.66
C ASP A 469 -6.18 -37.89 -27.21
N ILE A 470 -5.06 -37.69 -27.89
CA ILE A 470 -4.66 -36.40 -28.48
C ILE A 470 -5.58 -36.01 -29.65
N THR A 471 -6.11 -36.98 -30.38
CA THR A 471 -7.10 -36.76 -31.46
C THR A 471 -8.39 -36.13 -30.92
N GLY A 472 -8.84 -36.56 -29.72
CA GLY A 472 -9.93 -35.90 -29.01
C GLY A 472 -9.64 -34.44 -28.70
N ILE A 473 -8.41 -34.12 -28.26
CA ILE A 473 -7.99 -32.72 -28.04
C ILE A 473 -8.00 -31.92 -29.34
N GLU A 474 -7.49 -32.49 -30.44
CA GLU A 474 -7.47 -31.82 -31.74
C GLU A 474 -8.89 -31.48 -32.22
N ALA A 475 -9.84 -32.41 -32.04
CA ALA A 475 -11.25 -32.18 -32.36
C ALA A 475 -11.87 -31.06 -31.51
N VAL A 476 -11.59 -31.04 -30.19
CA VAL A 476 -12.07 -29.98 -29.28
C VAL A 476 -11.44 -28.62 -29.63
N LEU A 477 -10.14 -28.57 -29.95
CA LEU A 477 -9.45 -27.35 -30.35
C LEU A 477 -9.93 -26.81 -31.70
N SER A 478 -10.24 -27.70 -32.64
CA SER A 478 -10.82 -27.33 -33.94
C SER A 478 -12.19 -26.69 -33.80
N GLU A 479 -12.99 -27.16 -32.82
CA GLU A 479 -14.30 -26.60 -32.51
C GLU A 479 -14.23 -25.28 -31.73
N LEU A 480 -13.25 -25.15 -30.82
CA LEU A 480 -13.15 -24.01 -29.89
C LEU A 480 -12.32 -22.84 -30.39
N THR A 481 -11.34 -23.07 -31.26
CA THR A 481 -10.38 -22.03 -31.66
C THR A 481 -10.60 -21.58 -33.09
N LYS A 482 -9.88 -20.52 -33.52
CA LYS A 482 -9.91 -20.08 -34.92
C LYS A 482 -9.24 -21.07 -35.88
N TYR A 483 -8.50 -22.03 -35.34
CA TYR A 483 -7.74 -22.99 -36.13
C TYR A 483 -8.65 -24.18 -36.42
N ASN A 484 -9.30 -24.14 -37.58
CA ASN A 484 -9.94 -25.32 -38.13
C ASN A 484 -8.85 -26.36 -38.45
N SER A 485 -9.21 -27.65 -38.51
CA SER A 485 -8.27 -28.73 -38.81
C SER A 485 -7.40 -28.43 -40.05
N PRO A 486 -6.06 -28.63 -39.97
CA PRO A 486 -5.29 -29.12 -38.81
C PRO A 486 -4.97 -28.02 -37.79
N VAL A 487 -4.98 -28.38 -36.51
CA VAL A 487 -4.62 -27.47 -35.42
C VAL A 487 -3.08 -27.31 -35.35
N PRO A 488 -2.54 -26.11 -35.07
CA PRO A 488 -1.10 -25.93 -34.97
C PRO A 488 -0.44 -26.83 -33.92
N GLN A 489 0.71 -27.42 -34.27
CA GLN A 489 1.47 -28.33 -33.40
C GLN A 489 1.88 -27.70 -32.06
N TRP A 490 2.23 -26.42 -32.04
CA TRP A 490 2.57 -25.71 -30.80
C TRP A 490 1.40 -25.66 -29.82
N LEU A 491 0.16 -25.64 -30.31
CA LEU A 491 -1.04 -25.61 -29.48
C LEU A 491 -1.41 -27.01 -29.00
N LEU A 492 -1.35 -28.00 -29.90
CA LEU A 492 -1.57 -29.42 -29.57
C LEU A 492 -0.58 -29.92 -28.50
N LYS A 493 0.68 -29.51 -28.60
CA LYS A 493 1.73 -29.86 -27.62
C LYS A 493 1.72 -29.03 -26.34
N GLY A 494 0.89 -27.98 -26.25
CA GLY A 494 0.86 -27.08 -25.08
C GLY A 494 2.12 -26.20 -24.93
N GLU A 495 2.85 -25.95 -26.01
CA GLU A 495 4.07 -25.11 -26.00
C GLU A 495 3.78 -23.64 -25.72
N LYS A 496 2.55 -23.20 -25.94
CA LYS A 496 2.08 -21.83 -25.72
C LYS A 496 0.57 -21.84 -25.45
N ALA A 497 0.11 -20.97 -24.54
CA ALA A 497 -1.32 -20.78 -24.32
C ALA A 497 -1.97 -20.04 -25.49
N TYR A 498 -3.14 -20.50 -25.93
CA TYR A 498 -3.97 -19.77 -26.88
C TYR A 498 -4.74 -18.68 -26.14
N SER A 499 -4.60 -17.43 -26.60
CA SER A 499 -5.44 -16.32 -26.16
C SER A 499 -6.07 -15.69 -27.41
N GLY A 500 -7.40 -15.74 -27.51
CA GLY A 500 -8.09 -15.35 -28.72
C GLY A 500 -9.59 -15.59 -28.66
N TRP A 501 -10.24 -15.55 -29.82
CA TRP A 501 -11.67 -15.83 -29.92
C TRP A 501 -11.97 -17.31 -29.68
N ILE A 502 -12.99 -17.57 -28.88
CA ILE A 502 -13.57 -18.89 -28.66
C ILE A 502 -14.81 -19.04 -29.54
N PHE A 503 -14.91 -20.20 -30.17
CA PHE A 503 -15.95 -20.58 -31.07
C PHE A 503 -16.82 -21.69 -30.47
N ALA A 504 -18.06 -21.76 -30.91
CA ALA A 504 -18.96 -22.90 -30.67
C ALA A 504 -19.87 -23.02 -31.90
N ALA A 505 -19.97 -24.21 -32.49
CA ALA A 505 -20.69 -24.48 -33.72
C ALA A 505 -20.31 -23.50 -34.86
N ASN A 506 -19.01 -23.26 -35.07
CA ASN A 506 -18.46 -22.28 -36.03
C ASN A 506 -18.88 -20.81 -35.81
N GLN A 507 -19.43 -20.47 -34.65
CA GLN A 507 -19.83 -19.11 -34.29
C GLN A 507 -18.86 -18.48 -33.30
N LYS A 508 -18.48 -17.21 -33.51
CA LYS A 508 -17.66 -16.44 -32.55
C LYS A 508 -18.49 -16.11 -31.30
N ILE A 509 -18.07 -16.61 -30.13
CA ILE A 509 -18.81 -16.43 -28.87
C ILE A 509 -18.20 -15.34 -27.99
N CYS A 510 -16.94 -15.49 -27.59
CA CYS A 510 -16.24 -14.54 -26.73
C CYS A 510 -14.72 -14.67 -26.86
N PRO A 511 -13.93 -13.66 -26.46
CA PRO A 511 -12.51 -13.86 -26.17
C PRO A 511 -12.33 -14.82 -24.98
N GLY A 512 -11.30 -15.66 -25.03
CA GLY A 512 -10.97 -16.62 -23.99
C GLY A 512 -9.52 -17.08 -24.05
N MET A 513 -9.18 -18.00 -23.16
CA MET A 513 -7.86 -18.58 -23.05
C MET A 513 -7.96 -20.10 -22.98
N VAL A 514 -7.09 -20.78 -23.72
CA VAL A 514 -7.00 -22.25 -23.77
C VAL A 514 -5.57 -22.67 -23.48
N ILE A 515 -5.42 -23.63 -22.58
CA ILE A 515 -4.12 -24.22 -22.21
C ILE A 515 -4.27 -25.73 -22.32
N VAL A 516 -3.39 -26.33 -23.13
CA VAL A 516 -3.35 -27.78 -23.36
C VAL A 516 -2.22 -28.37 -22.54
N HIS A 517 -2.48 -29.49 -21.88
CA HIS A 517 -1.46 -30.27 -21.21
C HIS A 517 -1.78 -31.76 -21.31
N ASP A 518 -0.92 -32.50 -22.01
CA ASP A 518 -1.08 -33.93 -22.27
C ASP A 518 -2.47 -34.25 -22.84
N LYS A 519 -3.35 -34.90 -22.07
CA LYS A 519 -4.71 -35.30 -22.45
C LYS A 519 -5.81 -34.37 -21.90
N SER A 520 -5.42 -33.28 -21.26
CA SER A 520 -6.31 -32.35 -20.59
C SER A 520 -6.19 -30.94 -21.19
N LEU A 521 -7.31 -30.23 -21.21
CA LEU A 521 -7.39 -28.86 -21.69
C LEU A 521 -8.12 -28.00 -20.66
N LEU A 522 -7.52 -26.87 -20.29
CA LEU A 522 -8.15 -25.84 -19.47
C LEU A 522 -8.68 -24.73 -20.38
N LEU A 523 -10.00 -24.52 -20.34
CA LEU A 523 -10.69 -23.43 -21.02
C LEU A 523 -11.14 -22.38 -20.00
N ARG A 524 -10.77 -21.11 -20.26
CA ARG A 524 -11.23 -19.95 -19.49
C ARG A 524 -12.04 -19.02 -20.39
N VAL A 525 -13.29 -18.78 -20.03
CA VAL A 525 -14.23 -17.92 -20.76
C VAL A 525 -14.94 -16.93 -19.85
N HIS A 526 -15.50 -15.88 -20.45
CA HIS A 526 -16.24 -14.85 -19.72
C HIS A 526 -17.57 -15.42 -19.13
N PRO A 527 -17.99 -15.05 -17.91
CA PRO A 527 -19.13 -15.70 -17.24
C PRO A 527 -20.47 -15.52 -17.95
N SER A 528 -20.63 -14.47 -18.75
CA SER A 528 -21.89 -14.20 -19.47
C SER A 528 -22.25 -15.28 -20.48
N VAL A 529 -21.26 -15.99 -21.02
CA VAL A 529 -21.43 -17.04 -22.04
C VAL A 529 -21.04 -18.42 -21.53
N TYR A 530 -20.55 -18.51 -20.29
CA TYR A 530 -19.99 -19.74 -19.74
C TYR A 530 -20.99 -20.90 -19.80
N GLU A 531 -22.22 -20.68 -19.36
CA GLU A 531 -23.25 -21.72 -19.34
C GLU A 531 -23.59 -22.23 -20.74
N GLN A 532 -23.66 -21.33 -21.73
CA GLN A 532 -23.86 -21.70 -23.13
C GLN A 532 -22.70 -22.55 -23.66
N VAL A 533 -21.46 -22.12 -23.43
CA VAL A 533 -20.25 -22.83 -23.89
C VAL A 533 -20.11 -24.18 -23.18
N PHE A 534 -20.37 -24.23 -21.88
CA PHE A 534 -20.32 -25.46 -21.09
C PHE A 534 -21.33 -26.50 -21.60
N ASN A 535 -22.58 -26.10 -21.81
CA ASN A 535 -23.62 -27.02 -22.31
C ASN A 535 -23.30 -27.52 -23.72
N HIS A 536 -22.77 -26.65 -24.60
CA HIS A 536 -22.31 -27.04 -25.93
C HIS A 536 -21.20 -28.09 -25.85
N LEU A 537 -20.18 -27.82 -25.04
CA LEU A 537 -19.03 -28.72 -24.89
C LEU A 537 -19.38 -30.04 -24.22
N VAL A 538 -20.28 -30.06 -23.23
CA VAL A 538 -20.76 -31.32 -22.63
C VAL A 538 -21.45 -32.20 -23.69
N ASN A 539 -22.21 -31.60 -24.61
CA ASN A 539 -22.85 -32.34 -25.69
C ASN A 539 -21.85 -32.80 -26.75
N PHE A 540 -20.91 -31.94 -27.13
CA PHE A 540 -19.85 -32.27 -28.08
C PHE A 540 -18.90 -33.37 -27.54
N ALA A 541 -18.53 -33.27 -26.27
CA ALA A 541 -17.64 -34.21 -25.60
C ALA A 541 -18.20 -35.63 -25.49
N LYS A 542 -19.53 -35.81 -25.49
CA LYS A 542 -20.16 -37.14 -25.53
C LYS A 542 -19.75 -37.94 -26.77
N ALA A 543 -19.63 -37.29 -27.93
CA ALA A 543 -19.20 -37.94 -29.16
C ALA A 543 -17.72 -38.38 -29.10
N LEU A 544 -16.89 -37.65 -28.36
CA LEU A 544 -15.46 -37.89 -28.21
C LEU A 544 -15.09 -38.75 -27.00
N LYS A 545 -16.08 -39.24 -26.24
CA LYS A 545 -15.87 -39.91 -24.94
C LYS A 545 -15.01 -39.08 -23.95
N ALA A 546 -15.08 -37.76 -24.05
CA ALA A 546 -14.35 -36.83 -23.20
C ALA A 546 -15.21 -36.37 -22.01
N THR A 547 -14.58 -35.97 -20.91
CA THR A 547 -15.26 -35.44 -19.72
C THR A 547 -15.03 -33.95 -19.57
N VAL A 548 -16.10 -33.20 -19.28
CA VAL A 548 -16.03 -31.75 -19.04
C VAL A 548 -16.37 -31.47 -17.58
N THR A 549 -15.46 -30.78 -16.86
CA THR A 549 -15.60 -30.45 -15.45
C THR A 549 -15.70 -28.94 -15.24
N ASP A 550 -16.80 -28.49 -14.65
CA ASP A 550 -17.03 -27.10 -14.25
C ASP A 550 -16.15 -26.74 -13.05
N CYS A 551 -15.27 -25.75 -13.22
CA CYS A 551 -14.31 -25.32 -12.20
C CYS A 551 -14.53 -23.86 -11.74
N ARG A 552 -15.66 -23.23 -12.05
CA ARG A 552 -15.98 -21.81 -11.69
C ARG A 552 -15.81 -21.43 -10.22
N TYR A 553 -15.88 -22.41 -9.31
CA TYR A 553 -15.73 -22.22 -7.87
C TYR A 553 -14.59 -23.05 -7.28
N ALA A 554 -13.81 -23.71 -8.13
CA ALA A 554 -12.68 -24.56 -7.79
C ALA A 554 -11.35 -23.87 -8.12
N ILE A 555 -11.28 -23.22 -9.28
CA ILE A 555 -10.15 -22.41 -9.73
C ILE A 555 -10.59 -20.94 -9.68
N GLY A 556 -9.75 -20.09 -9.11
CA GLY A 556 -9.95 -18.65 -9.17
C GLY A 556 -8.81 -17.99 -9.96
N SER A 557 -8.98 -16.69 -10.24
CA SER A 557 -8.04 -15.99 -11.09
C SER A 557 -7.80 -14.55 -10.67
N LEU A 558 -6.54 -14.13 -10.76
CA LEU A 558 -6.09 -12.75 -10.63
C LEU A 558 -5.54 -12.29 -11.97
N GLN A 559 -5.69 -11.00 -12.27
CA GLN A 559 -5.09 -10.39 -13.44
C GLN A 559 -4.23 -9.20 -13.03
N LEU A 560 -3.01 -9.17 -13.53
CA LEU A 560 -2.09 -8.06 -13.38
C LEU A 560 -1.85 -7.42 -14.73
N THR A 561 -1.83 -6.09 -14.78
CA THR A 561 -1.63 -5.34 -16.03
C THR A 561 -0.58 -4.27 -15.82
N GLY A 562 0.43 -4.27 -16.70
CA GLY A 562 1.50 -3.28 -16.74
C GLY A 562 2.90 -3.90 -16.81
N PRO A 563 3.94 -3.08 -17.02
CA PRO A 563 5.29 -3.57 -17.29
C PRO A 563 5.93 -4.29 -16.10
N THR A 564 5.64 -3.86 -14.88
CA THR A 564 6.25 -4.44 -13.65
C THR A 564 5.48 -5.62 -13.08
N ALA A 565 4.49 -6.17 -13.80
CA ALA A 565 3.59 -7.19 -13.28
C ALA A 565 4.32 -8.45 -12.78
N LEU A 566 5.28 -8.97 -13.55
CA LEU A 566 6.07 -10.15 -13.14
C LEU A 566 6.96 -9.87 -11.94
N GLN A 567 7.61 -8.69 -11.90
CA GLN A 567 8.40 -8.26 -10.74
C GLN A 567 7.55 -8.23 -9.47
N ILE A 568 6.34 -7.70 -9.55
CA ILE A 568 5.40 -7.66 -8.44
C ILE A 568 4.99 -9.08 -8.01
N LEU A 569 4.72 -9.98 -8.96
CA LEU A 569 4.38 -11.38 -8.66
C LEU A 569 5.53 -12.10 -7.96
N SER A 570 6.74 -11.92 -8.45
CA SER A 570 7.96 -12.53 -7.91
C SER A 570 8.23 -12.18 -6.45
N LYS A 571 7.70 -11.04 -5.97
CA LYS A 571 7.82 -10.63 -4.56
C LYS A 571 6.94 -11.40 -3.58
N THR A 572 5.99 -12.15 -4.12
CA THR A 572 5.00 -12.93 -3.35
C THR A 572 5.03 -14.41 -3.66
N ILE A 573 5.53 -14.76 -4.84
CA ILE A 573 5.60 -16.13 -5.34
C ILE A 573 6.96 -16.70 -4.97
N HIS A 574 6.94 -17.61 -4.01
CA HIS A 574 8.11 -18.37 -3.57
C HIS A 574 7.93 -19.80 -4.04
N LEU A 575 8.82 -20.25 -4.93
CA LEU A 575 8.75 -21.58 -5.55
C LEU A 575 9.05 -22.67 -4.52
N LYS A 576 8.36 -23.81 -4.65
CA LYS A 576 8.58 -25.01 -3.84
C LYS A 576 8.72 -26.22 -4.76
N GLY A 577 9.84 -26.95 -4.67
CA GLY A 577 10.07 -28.19 -5.43
C GLY A 577 10.20 -28.03 -6.96
N ALA A 578 10.18 -26.81 -7.51
CA ALA A 578 10.28 -26.59 -8.95
C ALA A 578 11.68 -26.91 -9.48
N LYS A 579 11.75 -27.61 -10.62
CA LYS A 579 13.00 -27.94 -11.33
C LYS A 579 13.88 -26.69 -11.52
N ASP A 580 15.20 -26.83 -11.37
CA ASP A 580 16.16 -25.72 -11.44
C ASP A 580 16.04 -24.89 -12.72
N THR A 581 15.67 -25.51 -13.84
CA THR A 581 15.45 -24.84 -15.13
C THR A 581 14.24 -23.90 -15.10
N THR A 582 13.08 -24.37 -14.62
CA THR A 582 11.86 -23.56 -14.48
C THR A 582 12.07 -22.43 -13.48
N SER A 583 12.74 -22.73 -12.35
CA SER A 583 13.07 -21.74 -11.31
C SER A 583 13.99 -20.64 -11.84
N SER A 584 15.05 -21.01 -12.56
CA SER A 584 15.99 -20.05 -13.17
C SER A 584 15.30 -19.17 -14.21
N ASN A 585 14.44 -19.74 -15.06
CA ASN A 585 13.69 -18.99 -16.07
C ASN A 585 12.66 -18.06 -15.41
N TRP A 586 11.95 -18.50 -14.36
CA TRP A 586 11.06 -17.62 -13.61
C TRP A 586 11.80 -16.40 -13.05
N LEU A 587 12.99 -16.59 -12.46
CA LEU A 587 13.82 -15.48 -11.97
C LEU A 587 14.33 -14.57 -13.10
N LEU A 588 14.71 -15.13 -14.25
CA LEU A 588 15.13 -14.36 -15.42
C LEU A 588 14.01 -13.45 -15.94
N PHE A 589 12.82 -14.03 -16.18
CA PHE A 589 11.67 -13.28 -16.70
C PHE A 589 11.15 -12.26 -15.68
N SER A 590 11.12 -12.62 -14.40
CA SER A 590 10.65 -11.71 -13.36
C SER A 590 11.57 -10.54 -13.07
N ASN A 591 12.86 -10.61 -13.39
CA ASN A 591 13.75 -9.45 -13.30
C ASN A 591 13.71 -8.56 -14.54
N SER A 592 13.10 -8.99 -15.64
CA SER A 592 12.89 -8.13 -16.80
C SER A 592 11.92 -6.98 -16.48
N ASN A 593 12.31 -5.75 -16.87
CA ASN A 593 11.48 -4.55 -16.71
C ASN A 593 10.47 -4.38 -17.85
N ASP A 594 10.70 -5.02 -19.00
CA ASP A 594 9.88 -4.87 -20.19
C ASP A 594 9.06 -6.12 -20.48
N SER A 595 7.85 -6.14 -19.92
CA SER A 595 6.84 -7.15 -20.20
C SER A 595 6.50 -7.22 -21.70
N ALA A 596 6.70 -6.16 -22.51
CA ALA A 596 6.35 -6.17 -23.93
C ALA A 596 7.20 -7.14 -24.76
N LEU A 597 8.48 -7.35 -24.40
CA LEU A 597 9.40 -8.26 -25.10
C LEU A 597 8.96 -9.73 -25.03
N ILE A 598 8.24 -10.10 -23.97
CA ILE A 598 7.78 -11.47 -23.76
C ILE A 598 6.63 -11.76 -24.73
N PRO A 599 6.60 -12.87 -25.49
CA PRO A 599 5.49 -13.14 -26.40
C PRO A 599 4.20 -13.48 -25.66
N GLU A 600 3.05 -13.08 -26.24
CA GLU A 600 1.74 -13.50 -25.73
C GLU A 600 1.66 -15.03 -25.66
N GLY A 601 0.95 -15.58 -24.68
CA GLY A 601 0.85 -17.03 -24.46
C GLY A 601 2.05 -17.67 -23.77
N THR A 602 3.07 -16.90 -23.37
CA THR A 602 4.14 -17.40 -22.50
C THR A 602 3.54 -17.87 -21.16
N THR A 603 3.84 -19.10 -20.75
CA THR A 603 3.19 -19.76 -19.62
C THR A 603 4.20 -20.30 -18.62
N PHE A 604 3.93 -20.11 -17.33
CA PHE A 604 4.65 -20.70 -16.21
C PHE A 604 3.70 -21.52 -15.35
N ALA A 605 4.09 -22.73 -14.98
CA ALA A 605 3.36 -23.53 -13.99
C ALA A 605 4.34 -24.17 -13.02
N PHE A 606 4.07 -24.04 -11.72
CA PHE A 606 4.92 -24.57 -10.65
C PHE A 606 4.17 -24.58 -9.31
N TYR A 607 4.70 -25.30 -8.33
CA TYR A 607 4.23 -25.23 -6.95
C TYR A 607 4.82 -24.02 -6.22
N VAL A 608 3.99 -23.38 -5.39
CA VAL A 608 4.39 -22.23 -4.58
C VAL A 608 4.09 -22.48 -3.10
N GLU A 609 4.86 -21.82 -2.24
CA GLU A 609 4.58 -21.76 -0.80
C GLU A 609 3.36 -20.88 -0.51
N ASP A 610 2.74 -21.10 0.65
CA ASP A 610 1.71 -20.19 1.15
C ASP A 610 2.31 -18.77 1.32
N PRO A 611 1.84 -17.77 0.57
CA PRO A 611 2.40 -16.41 0.61
C PRO A 611 2.22 -15.74 1.98
N ARG A 612 1.33 -16.26 2.84
CA ARG A 612 1.11 -15.78 4.21
C ARG A 612 2.22 -16.22 5.18
N CYS A 613 2.99 -17.25 4.84
CA CYS A 613 4.14 -17.72 5.62
C CYS A 613 5.34 -16.75 5.58
N TRP A 614 5.22 -15.67 4.82
CA TRP A 614 6.19 -14.56 4.79
C TRP A 614 5.62 -13.34 5.53
N LYS A 615 6.37 -12.70 6.43
CA LYS A 615 5.87 -11.51 7.18
C LYS A 615 5.49 -10.38 6.21
N ARG A 616 6.30 -10.14 5.19
CA ARG A 616 6.10 -9.11 4.15
C ARG A 616 6.51 -9.68 2.78
N PRO A 617 6.00 -9.12 1.67
CA PRO A 617 6.56 -9.42 0.34
C PRO A 617 8.04 -9.03 0.31
N ILE A 618 8.88 -9.89 -0.25
CA ILE A 618 10.34 -9.70 -0.34
C ILE A 618 10.78 -9.81 -1.79
N THR A 619 11.85 -9.15 -2.19
CA THR A 619 12.41 -9.36 -3.54
C THR A 619 13.03 -10.76 -3.60
N PRO A 620 12.74 -11.58 -4.62
CA PRO A 620 13.41 -12.86 -4.77
C PRO A 620 14.90 -12.66 -5.05
N PRO A 621 15.75 -13.66 -4.77
CA PRO A 621 17.17 -13.59 -5.11
C PRO A 621 17.35 -13.33 -6.61
N GLN A 622 18.40 -12.58 -6.94
CA GLN A 622 18.76 -12.34 -8.34
C GLN A 622 19.15 -13.67 -9.00
N PRO A 623 18.83 -13.88 -10.29
CA PRO A 623 19.33 -15.05 -11.01
C PRO A 623 20.87 -15.04 -10.95
N PRO A 624 21.50 -16.22 -10.94
CA PRO A 624 22.95 -16.29 -11.10
C PRO A 624 23.35 -15.51 -12.36
N ARG A 625 24.46 -14.75 -12.29
CA ARG A 625 25.03 -14.01 -13.43
C ARG A 625 25.54 -15.00 -14.48
N ASN A 626 24.62 -15.65 -15.20
CA ASN A 626 24.92 -16.42 -16.38
C ASN A 626 24.67 -15.54 -17.61
N ASN A 627 25.49 -15.72 -18.66
CA ASN A 627 25.36 -15.09 -19.97
C ASN A 627 24.09 -15.51 -20.75
N ARG A 628 23.02 -15.94 -20.07
CA ARG A 628 21.75 -16.34 -20.71
C ARG A 628 20.91 -15.10 -20.97
N ASP A 629 20.90 -14.69 -22.23
CA ASP A 629 20.06 -13.60 -22.72
C ASP A 629 18.58 -14.03 -22.71
N LEU A 630 17.70 -13.18 -22.18
CA LEU A 630 16.24 -13.36 -22.20
C LEU A 630 15.73 -13.64 -23.62
N LEU A 631 16.30 -12.96 -24.63
CA LEU A 631 15.91 -13.14 -26.03
C LEU A 631 16.21 -14.55 -26.53
N SER A 632 17.36 -15.12 -26.15
CA SER A 632 17.73 -16.49 -26.50
C SER A 632 16.75 -17.52 -25.91
N VAL A 633 16.31 -17.30 -24.67
CA VAL A 633 15.35 -18.18 -23.99
C VAL A 633 13.98 -18.06 -24.64
N ILE A 634 13.51 -16.85 -24.93
CA ILE A 634 12.25 -16.60 -25.63
C ILE A 634 12.21 -17.26 -27.02
N ALA A 635 13.33 -17.21 -27.76
CA ALA A 635 13.46 -17.86 -29.06
C ALA A 635 13.37 -19.38 -28.98
N SER A 636 13.90 -19.97 -27.89
CA SER A 636 13.92 -21.42 -27.69
C SER A 636 12.59 -22.02 -27.19
N LYS A 637 11.94 -21.37 -26.22
CA LYS A 637 10.78 -21.93 -25.51
C LYS A 637 9.92 -20.84 -24.86
N GLN A 638 8.59 -21.00 -24.94
CA GLN A 638 7.62 -20.05 -24.37
C GLN A 638 6.79 -20.64 -23.22
N SER A 639 6.82 -21.97 -23.01
CA SER A 639 6.19 -22.63 -21.86
C SER A 639 7.22 -23.22 -20.89
N PHE A 640 7.16 -22.79 -19.62
CA PHE A 640 7.98 -23.26 -18.51
C PHE A 640 7.07 -23.92 -17.47
N ILE A 641 6.63 -25.13 -17.81
CA ILE A 641 5.62 -25.88 -17.07
C ILE A 641 6.30 -26.99 -16.29
N ASP A 642 6.15 -26.97 -14.97
CA ASP A 642 6.30 -28.15 -14.14
C ASP A 642 5.06 -29.04 -14.30
N ILE A 643 5.29 -30.26 -14.79
CA ILE A 643 4.24 -31.21 -15.16
C ILE A 643 3.37 -31.52 -13.94
N ASP A 644 3.99 -31.75 -12.79
CA ASP A 644 3.24 -32.12 -11.59
C ASP A 644 2.34 -30.97 -11.11
N ALA A 645 2.81 -29.72 -11.21
CA ALA A 645 2.05 -28.56 -10.79
C ALA A 645 0.84 -28.28 -11.70
N ILE A 646 0.98 -28.43 -13.02
CA ILE A 646 -0.15 -28.23 -13.93
C ILE A 646 -1.18 -29.35 -13.77
N THR A 647 -0.76 -30.61 -13.67
CA THR A 647 -1.65 -31.73 -13.33
C THR A 647 -2.34 -31.51 -11.99
N GLY A 648 -1.59 -30.98 -11.00
CA GLY A 648 -2.10 -30.60 -9.70
C GLY A 648 -3.20 -29.53 -9.72
N LEU A 649 -3.16 -28.61 -10.69
CA LEU A 649 -4.20 -27.60 -10.88
C LEU A 649 -5.43 -28.16 -11.61
N LEU A 650 -5.23 -29.04 -12.61
CA LEU A 650 -6.31 -29.57 -13.45
C LEU A 650 -7.15 -30.62 -12.71
N GLN A 651 -6.53 -31.44 -11.86
CA GLN A 651 -7.22 -32.51 -11.14
C GLN A 651 -7.84 -32.07 -9.81
N SER A 652 -9.12 -32.40 -9.59
CA SER A 652 -9.86 -32.05 -8.36
C SER A 652 -9.25 -32.61 -7.08
N GLN A 653 -8.77 -33.86 -7.11
CA GLN A 653 -8.16 -34.49 -5.94
C GLN A 653 -6.89 -33.74 -5.52
N ARG A 654 -6.00 -33.44 -6.46
CA ARG A 654 -4.74 -32.73 -6.20
C ARG A 654 -4.98 -31.28 -5.73
N ARG A 655 -5.99 -30.60 -6.27
CA ARG A 655 -6.44 -29.30 -5.72
C ARG A 655 -6.91 -29.42 -4.28
N THR A 656 -7.66 -30.48 -3.96
CA THR A 656 -8.11 -30.76 -2.59
C THR A 656 -6.92 -30.99 -1.65
N ASP A 657 -5.92 -31.75 -2.11
CA ASP A 657 -4.69 -32.02 -1.35
C ASP A 657 -3.90 -30.74 -1.06
N SER A 658 -3.94 -29.74 -1.96
CA SER A 658 -3.32 -28.42 -1.72
C SER A 658 -3.90 -27.69 -0.49
N TYR A 659 -5.12 -28.01 -0.07
CA TYR A 659 -5.76 -27.44 1.11
C TYR A 659 -5.42 -28.18 2.40
N LYS A 660 -4.76 -29.35 2.31
CA LYS A 660 -4.41 -30.16 3.46
C LYS A 660 -3.60 -29.34 4.47
N ASP A 661 -4.03 -29.38 5.73
CA ASP A 661 -3.38 -28.67 6.84
C ASP A 661 -3.22 -27.15 6.65
N MET A 662 -4.03 -26.54 5.77
CA MET A 662 -3.98 -25.09 5.52
C MET A 662 -4.14 -24.28 6.82
N PHE A 663 -3.11 -23.50 7.15
CA PHE A 663 -3.10 -22.73 8.39
C PHE A 663 -4.16 -21.62 8.43
N SER A 664 -4.78 -21.49 9.61
CA SER A 664 -5.57 -20.32 9.97
C SER A 664 -4.65 -19.12 10.28
N ILE A 665 -5.20 -17.91 10.20
CA ILE A 665 -4.46 -16.67 10.53
C ILE A 665 -3.91 -16.70 11.97
N LYS A 666 -4.63 -17.35 12.91
CA LYS A 666 -4.19 -17.50 14.30
C LYS A 666 -2.99 -18.45 14.42
N GLN A 667 -3.01 -19.56 13.70
CA GLN A 667 -1.88 -20.50 13.66
C GLN A 667 -0.65 -19.82 13.07
N ILE A 668 -0.80 -19.13 11.93
CA ILE A 668 0.29 -18.34 11.33
C ILE A 668 0.87 -17.34 12.35
N GLY A 669 0.03 -16.65 13.12
CA GLY A 669 0.48 -15.75 14.18
C GLY A 669 1.32 -16.48 15.24
N ARG A 670 0.84 -17.62 15.75
CA ARG A 670 1.58 -18.44 16.72
C ARG A 670 2.91 -18.96 16.18
N GLU A 671 2.95 -19.38 14.92
CA GLU A 671 4.19 -19.84 14.30
C GLU A 671 5.20 -18.70 14.14
N PHE A 672 4.75 -17.48 13.81
CA PHE A 672 5.63 -16.32 13.81
C PHE A 672 6.07 -15.87 15.22
N ASP A 673 5.24 -16.08 16.24
CA ASP A 673 5.59 -15.80 17.63
C ASP A 673 6.62 -16.82 18.17
N ARG A 674 6.62 -18.05 17.66
CA ARG A 674 7.61 -19.11 17.96
C ARG A 674 8.91 -18.93 17.19
N ALA A 675 8.84 -18.43 15.96
CA ALA A 675 10.01 -18.19 15.13
C ALA A 675 10.84 -17.00 15.65
N ASP A 676 12.11 -16.97 15.28
CA ASP A 676 13.01 -15.85 15.56
C ASP A 676 12.36 -14.50 15.12
N PRO A 677 12.34 -13.46 15.98
CA PRO A 677 11.83 -12.13 15.63
C PRO A 677 12.40 -11.55 14.33
N PHE A 678 13.66 -11.87 13.99
CA PHE A 678 14.31 -11.41 12.75
C PHE A 678 13.92 -12.23 11.52
N SER A 679 13.54 -13.50 11.71
CA SER A 679 13.08 -14.36 10.61
C SER A 679 11.87 -13.75 9.89
N GLN A 680 11.96 -13.69 8.56
CA GLN A 680 10.87 -13.23 7.70
C GLN A 680 9.91 -14.35 7.28
N ARG A 681 10.25 -15.62 7.55
CA ARG A 681 9.57 -16.81 7.00
C ARG A 681 9.28 -17.84 8.10
N ILE A 682 8.15 -18.52 7.99
CA ILE A 682 7.82 -19.74 8.75
C ILE A 682 7.71 -20.93 7.80
N GLN A 683 8.01 -22.13 8.30
CA GLN A 683 7.87 -23.35 7.50
C GLN A 683 6.40 -23.79 7.39
N ASN A 684 6.04 -24.37 6.24
CA ASN A 684 4.71 -24.93 5.99
C ASN A 684 4.79 -26.11 5.02
N SER A 685 3.94 -27.10 5.23
CA SER A 685 3.75 -28.27 4.36
C SER A 685 2.92 -27.95 3.11
N SER A 686 2.04 -26.94 3.10
CA SER A 686 1.16 -26.68 1.96
C SER A 686 1.92 -26.40 0.66
N GLU A 687 1.45 -26.97 -0.43
CA GLU A 687 1.98 -26.77 -1.79
C GLU A 687 0.83 -26.31 -2.69
N ILE A 688 0.99 -25.14 -3.30
CA ILE A 688 -0.07 -24.50 -4.06
C ILE A 688 0.26 -24.63 -5.55
N PRO A 689 -0.51 -25.39 -6.35
CA PRO A 689 -0.31 -25.41 -7.78
C PRO A 689 -0.74 -24.07 -8.38
N LEU A 690 0.15 -23.42 -9.12
CA LEU A 690 -0.07 -22.08 -9.65
C LEU A 690 0.33 -22.01 -11.12
N LEU A 691 -0.51 -21.34 -11.91
CA LEU A 691 -0.35 -21.18 -13.35
C LEU A 691 -0.40 -19.70 -13.70
N ILE A 692 0.62 -19.21 -14.41
CA ILE A 692 0.74 -17.83 -14.86
C ILE A 692 0.83 -17.85 -16.38
N THR A 693 0.04 -17.03 -17.06
CA THR A 693 0.07 -16.93 -18.52
C THR A 693 0.01 -15.48 -18.96
N LYS A 694 0.85 -15.13 -19.93
CA LYS A 694 0.82 -13.83 -20.57
C LYS A 694 -0.38 -13.75 -21.50
N GLY A 695 -1.30 -12.85 -21.19
CA GLY A 695 -2.34 -12.41 -22.10
C GLY A 695 -1.88 -11.23 -22.94
N ALA A 696 -2.82 -10.66 -23.68
CA ALA A 696 -2.53 -9.57 -24.58
C ALA A 696 -2.31 -8.23 -23.82
N ASN A 697 -1.55 -7.27 -24.37
CA ASN A 697 -1.28 -5.94 -23.77
C ASN A 697 -0.64 -5.96 -22.36
N GLN A 698 0.43 -6.73 -22.18
CA GLN A 698 1.15 -6.81 -20.89
C GLN A 698 0.23 -7.24 -19.73
N THR A 699 -0.83 -7.99 -20.03
CA THR A 699 -1.69 -8.61 -19.02
C THR A 699 -1.15 -9.98 -18.65
N TRP A 700 -1.22 -10.31 -17.38
CA TRP A 700 -0.79 -11.59 -16.83
C TRP A 700 -1.94 -12.17 -16.04
N ALA A 701 -2.42 -13.33 -16.48
CA ALA A 701 -3.45 -14.10 -15.78
C ALA A 701 -2.75 -15.08 -14.83
N VAL A 702 -3.15 -15.07 -13.56
CA VAL A 702 -2.67 -15.98 -12.52
C VAL A 702 -3.85 -16.83 -12.08
N LEU A 703 -3.75 -18.14 -12.27
CA LEU A 703 -4.74 -19.14 -11.91
C LEU A 703 -4.22 -19.96 -10.73
N ALA A 704 -5.07 -20.15 -9.73
CA ALA A 704 -4.77 -20.95 -8.55
C ALA A 704 -6.08 -21.50 -7.96
N PRO A 705 -6.04 -22.52 -7.09
CA PRO A 705 -7.24 -23.00 -6.42
C PRO A 705 -7.97 -21.88 -5.65
N TRP A 706 -9.30 -21.92 -5.65
CA TRP A 706 -10.20 -20.84 -5.24
C TRP A 706 -9.86 -20.22 -3.88
N PHE A 707 -9.55 -21.06 -2.87
CA PHE A 707 -9.25 -20.58 -1.51
C PHE A 707 -7.84 -20.00 -1.36
N TRP A 708 -6.93 -20.25 -2.31
CA TRP A 708 -5.57 -19.70 -2.34
C TRP A 708 -5.49 -18.29 -2.97
N ILE A 709 -6.53 -17.86 -3.70
CA ILE A 709 -6.62 -16.51 -4.26
C ILE A 709 -6.61 -15.42 -3.18
N GLN A 710 -7.32 -15.63 -2.06
CA GLN A 710 -7.39 -14.65 -0.98
C GLN A 710 -6.03 -14.43 -0.28
N PRO A 711 -5.26 -15.48 0.07
CA PRO A 711 -3.85 -15.38 0.48
C PRO A 711 -2.98 -14.57 -0.50
N LEU A 712 -2.97 -14.94 -1.79
CA LEU A 712 -2.20 -14.25 -2.84
C LEU A 712 -2.57 -12.78 -2.94
N TRP A 713 -3.87 -12.49 -3.06
CA TRP A 713 -4.40 -11.12 -3.08
C TRP A 713 -3.92 -10.30 -1.89
N SER A 714 -4.01 -10.87 -0.69
CA SER A 714 -3.69 -10.16 0.55
C SER A 714 -2.24 -9.70 0.65
N LYS A 715 -1.32 -10.40 -0.02
CA LYS A 715 0.11 -10.06 -0.06
C LYS A 715 0.45 -9.15 -1.23
N LEU A 716 -0.14 -9.38 -2.39
CA LEU A 716 0.05 -8.51 -3.57
C LEU A 716 -0.37 -7.06 -3.27
N VAL A 717 -1.50 -6.84 -2.59
CA VAL A 717 -1.95 -5.48 -2.24
C VAL A 717 -1.11 -4.79 -1.15
N GLN A 718 -0.19 -5.50 -0.49
CA GLN A 718 0.76 -4.90 0.45
C GLN A 718 1.96 -4.28 -0.25
N ILE A 719 2.25 -4.69 -1.49
CA ILE A 719 3.40 -4.20 -2.23
C ILE A 719 3.17 -2.71 -2.58
N PRO A 720 4.10 -1.82 -2.19
CA PRO A 720 4.03 -0.42 -2.57
C PRO A 720 4.03 -0.27 -4.09
N GLY A 721 3.19 0.64 -4.61
CA GLY A 721 3.11 0.92 -6.05
C GLY A 721 1.98 0.17 -6.77
N VAL A 722 1.57 -1.01 -6.29
CA VAL A 722 0.43 -1.75 -6.86
C VAL A 722 -0.86 -0.96 -6.69
N LYS A 723 -1.59 -0.77 -7.79
CA LYS A 723 -2.96 -0.23 -7.77
C LYS A 723 -3.95 -1.37 -7.95
N THR A 724 -5.16 -1.20 -7.44
CA THR A 724 -6.24 -2.17 -7.61
C THR A 724 -7.33 -1.58 -8.49
N GLY A 725 -7.80 -2.33 -9.48
CA GLY A 725 -8.87 -1.94 -10.39
C GLY A 725 -10.11 -2.82 -10.26
N GLY A 726 -11.25 -2.32 -10.74
CA GLY A 726 -12.47 -3.12 -10.96
C GLY A 726 -12.85 -3.09 -12.43
N LEU A 727 -14.03 -3.60 -12.77
CA LEU A 727 -14.51 -3.71 -14.15
C LEU A 727 -14.42 -2.40 -14.96
N ARG A 728 -14.67 -1.25 -14.32
CA ARG A 728 -14.56 0.07 -14.97
C ARG A 728 -13.11 0.43 -15.33
N GLN A 729 -12.15 0.02 -14.51
CA GLN A 729 -10.73 0.29 -14.74
C GLN A 729 -10.17 -0.66 -15.80
N GLU A 730 -10.62 -1.91 -15.82
CA GLU A 730 -10.29 -2.86 -16.89
C GLU A 730 -10.77 -2.32 -18.25
N HIS A 731 -12.04 -1.90 -18.34
CA HIS A 731 -12.59 -1.27 -19.54
C HIS A 731 -11.82 -0.01 -19.96
N GLN A 732 -11.44 0.85 -18.99
CA GLN A 732 -10.63 2.03 -19.26
C GLN A 732 -9.27 1.67 -19.86
N ILE A 733 -8.55 0.70 -19.30
CA ILE A 733 -7.22 0.30 -19.78
C ILE A 733 -7.30 -0.25 -21.20
N ASN A 734 -8.27 -1.14 -21.46
CA ASN A 734 -8.50 -1.70 -22.79
C ASN A 734 -8.79 -0.60 -23.81
N PHE A 735 -9.70 0.33 -23.47
CA PHE A 735 -10.01 1.48 -24.33
C PHE A 735 -8.80 2.38 -24.60
N GLU A 736 -8.01 2.72 -23.58
CA GLU A 736 -6.82 3.55 -23.74
C GLU A 736 -5.76 2.90 -24.65
N GLN A 737 -5.78 1.56 -24.74
CA GLN A 737 -4.93 0.76 -25.62
C GLN A 737 -5.58 0.49 -26.99
N GLY A 738 -6.72 1.12 -27.31
CA GLY A 738 -7.43 0.96 -28.59
C GLY A 738 -8.16 -0.38 -28.72
N ARG A 739 -8.37 -1.12 -27.63
CA ARG A 739 -9.02 -2.44 -27.65
C ARG A 739 -10.46 -2.40 -27.11
N PRO A 740 -11.40 -3.06 -27.79
CA PRO A 740 -12.77 -3.22 -27.31
C PRO A 740 -12.83 -4.18 -26.11
N THR A 741 -13.75 -3.93 -25.19
CA THR A 741 -13.99 -4.79 -24.02
C THR A 741 -15.25 -5.64 -24.20
N PHE A 742 -15.11 -6.96 -24.12
CA PHE A 742 -16.24 -7.87 -24.14
C PHE A 742 -16.99 -7.87 -22.79
N PRO A 743 -18.34 -7.94 -22.77
CA PRO A 743 -19.26 -7.87 -23.93
C PRO A 743 -19.63 -6.44 -24.35
N HIS A 744 -19.17 -5.40 -23.63
CA HIS A 744 -19.73 -4.04 -23.71
C HIS A 744 -19.57 -3.40 -25.10
N ASP A 745 -18.42 -3.63 -25.75
CA ASP A 745 -18.07 -3.08 -27.06
C ASP A 745 -18.39 -4.04 -28.22
N PHE A 746 -19.26 -5.03 -28.02
CA PHE A 746 -19.61 -6.02 -29.06
C PHE A 746 -21.12 -6.14 -29.27
N PRO A 747 -21.81 -5.09 -29.75
CA PRO A 747 -23.26 -5.08 -29.94
C PRO A 747 -23.76 -6.09 -31.00
N LEU A 748 -22.86 -6.62 -31.83
CA LEU A 748 -23.16 -7.69 -32.79
C LEU A 748 -23.22 -9.10 -32.15
N LEU A 749 -22.82 -9.24 -30.88
CA LEU A 749 -22.95 -10.48 -30.13
C LEU A 749 -24.16 -10.39 -29.18
N PRO A 750 -24.85 -11.51 -28.89
CA PRO A 750 -26.03 -11.49 -28.04
C PRO A 750 -25.84 -10.77 -26.70
N GLU A 751 -24.75 -11.06 -26.00
CA GLU A 751 -24.45 -10.45 -24.69
C GLU A 751 -24.12 -8.95 -24.77
N GLY A 752 -23.49 -8.51 -25.86
CA GLY A 752 -23.23 -7.10 -26.08
C GLY A 752 -24.47 -6.33 -26.54
N TYR A 753 -25.35 -6.97 -27.31
CA TYR A 753 -26.63 -6.39 -27.68
C TYR A 753 -27.54 -6.19 -26.45
N LYS A 754 -27.65 -7.21 -25.58
CA LYS A 754 -28.34 -7.07 -24.27
C LYS A 754 -27.77 -5.93 -23.44
N HIS A 755 -26.45 -5.73 -23.47
CA HIS A 755 -25.82 -4.60 -22.79
C HIS A 755 -26.24 -3.25 -23.39
N ASN A 756 -26.22 -3.14 -24.72
CA ASN A 756 -26.66 -1.94 -25.45
C ASN A 756 -28.12 -1.57 -25.11
N GLU A 757 -29.01 -2.57 -25.04
CA GLU A 757 -30.41 -2.38 -24.67
C GLU A 757 -30.58 -1.96 -23.20
N ALA A 758 -29.83 -2.58 -22.29
CA ALA A 758 -29.82 -2.17 -20.88
C ALA A 758 -29.35 -0.71 -20.71
N LEU A 759 -28.44 -0.22 -21.57
CA LEU A 759 -28.03 1.19 -21.58
C LEU A 759 -29.17 2.12 -22.03
N GLN A 760 -29.92 1.73 -23.07
CA GLN A 760 -31.13 2.44 -23.53
C GLN A 760 -32.16 2.57 -22.41
N GLU A 761 -32.54 1.44 -21.80
CA GLU A 761 -33.52 1.41 -20.71
C GLU A 761 -33.06 2.23 -19.51
N ALA A 762 -31.80 2.07 -19.09
CA ALA A 762 -31.24 2.84 -17.98
C ALA A 762 -31.26 4.35 -18.26
N TYR A 763 -31.02 4.76 -19.51
CA TYR A 763 -31.11 6.16 -19.92
C TYR A 763 -32.54 6.67 -19.81
N TYR A 764 -33.53 5.95 -20.34
CA TYR A 764 -34.94 6.36 -20.26
C TYR A 764 -35.47 6.39 -18.84
N ILE A 765 -35.12 5.41 -18.00
CA ILE A 765 -35.45 5.41 -16.56
C ILE A 765 -34.82 6.62 -15.86
N LYS A 766 -33.57 6.98 -16.20
CA LYS A 766 -32.93 8.18 -15.65
C LYS A 766 -33.61 9.44 -16.14
N ARG A 767 -34.04 9.48 -17.41
CA ARG A 767 -34.71 10.62 -18.04
C ARG A 767 -36.13 10.84 -17.49
N SER A 768 -36.90 9.78 -17.29
CA SER A 768 -38.27 9.85 -16.74
C SER A 768 -38.27 10.40 -15.30
N LYS A 769 -37.24 10.05 -14.51
CA LYS A 769 -37.02 10.59 -13.16
C LYS A 769 -36.64 12.08 -13.12
N MET A 770 -36.22 12.66 -14.24
CA MET A 770 -35.94 14.10 -14.31
C MET A 770 -37.23 14.87 -14.64
N PRO A 771 -37.49 16.02 -14.00
CA PRO A 771 -38.62 16.87 -14.36
C PRO A 771 -38.44 17.43 -15.78
N PRO A 772 -39.52 17.74 -16.52
CA PRO A 772 -39.46 18.21 -17.91
C PRO A 772 -38.44 19.33 -18.15
N SER A 773 -38.39 20.34 -17.28
CA SER A 773 -37.47 21.48 -17.37
C SER A 773 -35.99 21.15 -17.16
N LYS A 774 -35.65 19.96 -16.64
CA LYS A 774 -34.27 19.48 -16.45
C LYS A 774 -33.86 18.40 -17.45
N ARG A 775 -34.79 17.93 -18.30
CA ARG A 775 -34.47 16.99 -19.37
C ARG A 775 -33.76 17.76 -20.48
N LYS A 776 -32.68 17.19 -21.02
CA LYS A 776 -32.09 17.71 -22.25
C LYS A 776 -33.13 17.62 -23.38
N PRO A 777 -33.26 18.63 -24.25
CA PRO A 777 -34.13 18.53 -25.42
C PRO A 777 -33.85 17.25 -26.21
N ILE A 778 -34.90 16.66 -26.78
CA ILE A 778 -34.74 15.54 -27.72
C ILE A 778 -34.02 16.11 -28.95
N PRO A 779 -32.97 15.46 -29.48
CA PRO A 779 -32.22 15.97 -30.62
C PRO A 779 -33.10 16.14 -31.86
N MET A 780 -32.64 16.97 -32.79
CA MET A 780 -33.26 17.21 -34.11
C MET A 780 -33.32 15.95 -34.99
N GLU A 781 -32.47 14.96 -34.74
CA GLU A 781 -32.48 13.63 -35.37
C GLU A 781 -33.70 12.82 -34.90
N GLN A 782 -34.86 13.05 -35.51
CA GLN A 782 -36.09 12.31 -35.23
C GLN A 782 -35.92 10.80 -35.49
N GLY A 783 -36.51 9.96 -34.64
CA GLY A 783 -36.56 8.50 -34.80
C GLY A 783 -35.38 7.70 -34.23
N LEU A 784 -34.27 8.31 -33.81
CA LEU A 784 -33.11 7.60 -33.23
C LEU A 784 -33.20 7.45 -31.70
N GLU A 785 -32.78 6.29 -31.19
CA GLU A 785 -32.63 6.08 -29.75
C GLU A 785 -31.57 7.02 -29.12
N LEU A 786 -31.86 7.51 -27.90
CA LEU A 786 -31.05 8.54 -27.21
C LEU A 786 -29.83 8.00 -26.45
N ALA A 787 -29.69 6.69 -26.37
CA ALA A 787 -28.57 6.00 -25.74
C ALA A 787 -28.35 4.66 -26.42
N GLY A 788 -27.14 4.11 -26.29
CA GLY A 788 -26.74 2.95 -27.07
C GLY A 788 -26.64 3.26 -28.58
N GLY A 789 -26.06 2.33 -29.33
CA GLY A 789 -26.15 2.36 -30.79
C GLY A 789 -27.52 1.84 -31.22
N ASP A 790 -28.25 2.60 -32.03
CA ASP A 790 -29.53 2.19 -32.59
C ASP A 790 -29.31 1.37 -33.88
N TRP A 791 -28.73 0.19 -33.70
CA TRP A 791 -28.37 -0.70 -34.81
C TRP A 791 -29.60 -1.22 -35.57
N TYR A 792 -30.74 -1.31 -34.89
CA TYR A 792 -32.03 -1.62 -35.52
C TYR A 792 -32.42 -0.54 -36.53
N PHE A 793 -32.37 0.73 -36.12
CA PHE A 793 -32.62 1.86 -37.00
C PHE A 793 -31.66 1.83 -38.19
N LEU A 794 -30.36 1.76 -37.91
CA LEU A 794 -29.34 1.84 -38.95
C LEU A 794 -29.52 0.75 -40.01
N ARG A 795 -29.80 -0.50 -39.61
CA ARG A 795 -30.10 -1.59 -40.55
C ARG A 795 -31.30 -1.26 -41.43
N LYS A 796 -32.43 -0.89 -40.81
CA LYS A 796 -33.68 -0.61 -41.53
C LYS A 796 -33.48 0.57 -42.48
N TRP A 797 -32.96 1.67 -41.95
CA TRP A 797 -32.62 2.89 -42.69
C TRP A 797 -31.75 2.61 -43.92
N THR A 798 -30.68 1.84 -43.76
CA THR A 798 -29.74 1.51 -44.85
C THR A 798 -30.42 0.79 -46.01
N PHE A 799 -31.40 -0.08 -45.73
CA PHE A 799 -32.09 -0.86 -46.76
C PHE A 799 -33.34 -0.17 -47.31
N THR A 800 -34.04 0.65 -46.52
CA THR A 800 -35.27 1.32 -46.96
C THR A 800 -35.02 2.65 -47.64
N TYR A 801 -33.98 3.39 -47.24
CA TYR A 801 -33.71 4.72 -47.81
C TYR A 801 -33.44 4.67 -49.34
N PRO A 802 -32.70 3.70 -49.89
CA PRO A 802 -32.53 3.57 -51.34
C PRO A 802 -33.80 3.23 -52.12
N LEU A 803 -34.90 2.83 -51.46
CA LEU A 803 -36.18 2.48 -52.08
C LEU A 803 -37.08 3.70 -52.33
N ILE A 804 -36.65 4.91 -51.95
CA ILE A 804 -37.39 6.15 -52.23
C ILE A 804 -37.53 6.33 -53.74
N GLU A 805 -38.77 6.49 -54.21
CA GLU A 805 -39.08 6.78 -55.61
C GLU A 805 -38.61 8.20 -55.97
N LYS A 806 -37.42 8.30 -56.58
CA LYS A 806 -36.76 9.59 -56.85
C LYS A 806 -37.52 10.51 -57.82
N ASP A 807 -38.35 9.94 -58.67
CA ASP A 807 -39.07 10.67 -59.73
C ASP A 807 -40.49 11.09 -59.32
N PHE A 808 -40.93 10.75 -58.10
CA PHE A 808 -42.29 11.02 -57.65
C PHE A 808 -42.38 12.34 -56.87
N ILE A 809 -43.12 13.32 -57.40
CA ILE A 809 -43.44 14.57 -56.69
C ILE A 809 -44.73 14.36 -55.90
N ARG A 810 -44.61 14.33 -54.57
CA ARG A 810 -45.74 14.19 -53.65
C ARG A 810 -46.71 15.37 -53.79
N LYS A 811 -47.97 15.07 -54.13
CA LYS A 811 -49.04 16.07 -54.35
C LYS A 811 -49.71 16.55 -53.05
N HIS A 812 -49.68 15.74 -51.99
CA HIS A 812 -50.36 16.00 -50.72
C HIS A 812 -49.47 15.64 -49.52
N PRO A 813 -49.66 16.26 -48.34
CA PRO A 813 -48.81 16.05 -47.17
C PRO A 813 -49.06 14.71 -46.44
N PHE A 814 -50.02 13.91 -46.89
CA PHE A 814 -50.39 12.63 -46.25
C PHE A 814 -49.64 11.45 -46.87
N GLY A 815 -49.57 10.34 -46.13
CA GLY A 815 -48.96 9.10 -46.64
C GLY A 815 -49.85 8.43 -47.67
N GLU A 816 -49.27 8.01 -48.79
CA GLU A 816 -49.94 7.18 -49.78
C GLU A 816 -49.75 5.70 -49.46
N PHE A 817 -50.74 4.88 -49.81
CA PHE A 817 -50.72 3.44 -49.59
C PHE A 817 -50.95 2.70 -50.91
N THR A 818 -50.34 1.54 -51.03
CA THR A 818 -50.66 0.54 -52.06
C THR A 818 -52.04 -0.08 -51.79
N ASP A 819 -52.62 -0.76 -52.78
CA ASP A 819 -53.89 -1.47 -52.63
C ASP A 819 -53.84 -2.54 -51.52
N ALA A 820 -52.65 -3.10 -51.27
CA ALA A 820 -52.37 -4.02 -50.17
C ALA A 820 -52.19 -3.32 -48.80
N ARG A 821 -52.51 -2.03 -48.69
CA ARG A 821 -52.38 -1.19 -47.48
C ARG A 821 -50.96 -1.01 -46.94
N PHE A 822 -49.94 -1.36 -47.72
CA PHE A 822 -48.57 -0.95 -47.40
C PHE A 822 -48.35 0.52 -47.75
N ARG A 823 -47.64 1.25 -46.89
CA ARG A 823 -47.28 2.65 -47.15
C ARG A 823 -46.27 2.72 -48.29
N LYS A 824 -46.53 3.55 -49.30
CA LYS A 824 -45.57 3.86 -50.36
C LYS A 824 -44.44 4.72 -49.80
N ILE A 825 -43.20 4.41 -50.16
CA ILE A 825 -42.00 5.11 -49.69
C ILE A 825 -41.66 6.21 -50.71
N LEU A 826 -42.20 7.40 -50.51
CA LEU A 826 -42.04 8.52 -51.44
C LEU A 826 -41.04 9.55 -50.93
N ASP A 827 -40.94 9.72 -49.62
CA ASP A 827 -39.99 10.64 -49.01
C ASP A 827 -39.29 10.06 -47.77
N ARG A 828 -38.39 10.87 -47.21
CA ARG A 828 -37.65 10.55 -45.99
C ARG A 828 -38.56 10.29 -44.77
N ASN A 829 -39.68 11.01 -44.65
CA ASN A 829 -40.57 10.93 -43.51
C ASN A 829 -41.39 9.65 -43.53
N ASP A 830 -41.73 9.14 -44.73
CA ASP A 830 -42.36 7.83 -44.89
C ASP A 830 -41.46 6.73 -44.34
N VAL A 831 -40.16 6.77 -44.68
CA VAL A 831 -39.17 5.82 -44.15
C VAL A 831 -39.14 5.85 -42.63
N LEU A 832 -39.03 7.05 -42.04
CA LEU A 832 -38.99 7.21 -40.57
C LEU A 832 -40.24 6.63 -39.91
N THR A 833 -41.42 6.94 -40.45
CA THR A 833 -42.68 6.48 -39.88
C THR A 833 -42.82 4.96 -39.97
N VAL A 834 -42.42 4.35 -41.10
CA VAL A 834 -42.43 2.89 -41.27
C VAL A 834 -41.47 2.24 -40.28
N ILE A 835 -40.28 2.79 -40.07
CA ILE A 835 -39.31 2.26 -39.10
C ILE A 835 -39.86 2.35 -37.67
N GLU A 836 -40.51 3.45 -37.31
CA GLU A 836 -41.16 3.60 -35.99
C GLU A 836 -42.30 2.61 -35.78
N ALA A 837 -43.21 2.46 -36.76
CA ALA A 837 -44.32 1.52 -36.68
C ALA A 837 -43.82 0.06 -36.49
N VAL A 838 -42.84 -0.38 -37.29
CA VAL A 838 -42.27 -1.73 -37.18
C VAL A 838 -41.43 -1.90 -35.91
N ARG A 839 -40.86 -0.81 -35.37
CA ARG A 839 -40.12 -0.86 -34.10
C ARG A 839 -41.05 -1.12 -32.92
N GLU A 840 -42.25 -0.53 -32.90
CA GLU A 840 -43.22 -0.78 -31.84
C GLU A 840 -43.66 -2.23 -31.82
N GLU A 841 -43.98 -2.78 -33.01
CA GLU A 841 -44.26 -4.20 -33.19
C GLU A 841 -43.09 -5.05 -32.69
N TRP A 842 -41.86 -4.73 -33.11
CA TRP A 842 -40.64 -5.44 -32.70
C TRP A 842 -40.38 -5.38 -31.18
N LYS A 843 -40.69 -4.25 -30.54
CA LYS A 843 -40.60 -4.13 -29.07
C LYS A 843 -41.68 -4.97 -28.39
N SER A 844 -42.86 -5.08 -28.97
CA SER A 844 -43.98 -5.88 -28.45
C SER A 844 -43.80 -7.39 -28.64
N SER A 845 -43.26 -7.83 -29.80
CA SER A 845 -42.99 -9.24 -30.12
C SER A 845 -41.80 -9.81 -29.36
N GLY A 846 -41.01 -8.94 -28.72
CA GLY A 846 -39.76 -9.29 -28.07
C GLY A 846 -38.57 -9.13 -29.02
N LYS A 847 -37.46 -8.69 -28.43
CA LYS A 847 -36.21 -8.39 -29.14
C LYS A 847 -35.39 -9.68 -29.38
N PRO A 848 -34.74 -9.82 -30.55
CA PRO A 848 -33.95 -10.99 -30.90
C PRO A 848 -32.77 -11.16 -29.96
N MET A 849 -32.60 -12.39 -29.46
CA MET A 849 -31.49 -12.76 -28.56
C MET A 849 -30.53 -13.76 -29.19
N LYS A 850 -30.85 -14.33 -30.35
CA LYS A 850 -29.97 -15.24 -31.09
C LYS A 850 -29.12 -14.45 -32.08
N MET A 851 -27.89 -14.92 -32.32
CA MET A 851 -26.94 -14.21 -33.19
C MET A 851 -27.44 -14.05 -34.63
N SER A 852 -28.17 -15.03 -35.16
CA SER A 852 -28.75 -15.01 -36.52
C SER A 852 -29.86 -13.97 -36.70
N GLU A 853 -30.44 -13.47 -35.61
CA GLU A 853 -31.59 -12.56 -35.62
C GLU A 853 -31.17 -11.12 -35.26
N LEU A 854 -29.91 -10.90 -34.91
CA LEU A 854 -29.40 -9.59 -34.51
C LEU A 854 -29.40 -8.60 -35.68
N PRO A 855 -29.58 -7.28 -35.42
CA PRO A 855 -29.61 -6.27 -36.49
C PRO A 855 -28.32 -6.15 -37.28
N ILE A 856 -27.18 -6.48 -36.67
CA ILE A 856 -25.84 -6.34 -37.24
C ILE A 856 -25.06 -7.63 -37.10
N THR A 857 -24.14 -7.87 -38.04
CA THR A 857 -23.28 -9.05 -38.08
C THR A 857 -21.85 -8.69 -38.49
N TRP A 858 -20.91 -9.58 -38.22
CA TRP A 858 -19.54 -9.42 -38.72
C TRP A 858 -19.52 -9.41 -40.25
N TYR A 859 -18.83 -8.43 -40.84
CA TYR A 859 -18.50 -8.50 -42.25
C TYR A 859 -17.64 -9.75 -42.54
N LYS A 860 -18.11 -10.56 -43.50
CA LYS A 860 -17.43 -11.75 -44.00
C LYS A 860 -17.13 -11.53 -45.48
N LYS A 861 -15.85 -11.54 -45.85
CA LYS A 861 -15.40 -11.33 -47.24
C LYS A 861 -15.96 -12.38 -48.21
N ASN A 862 -16.17 -13.61 -47.75
CA ASN A 862 -16.59 -14.73 -48.59
C ASN A 862 -18.12 -14.86 -48.71
N ASP A 863 -18.89 -14.05 -47.98
CA ASP A 863 -20.35 -14.10 -48.01
C ASP A 863 -20.88 -13.29 -49.20
N PRO A 864 -21.61 -13.91 -50.15
CA PRO A 864 -22.08 -13.22 -51.36
C PRO A 864 -23.04 -12.08 -51.04
N THR A 865 -23.86 -12.21 -49.99
CA THR A 865 -24.78 -11.14 -49.57
C THR A 865 -24.01 -9.92 -49.07
N HIS A 866 -22.95 -10.16 -48.28
CA HIS A 866 -22.11 -9.08 -47.79
C HIS A 866 -21.32 -8.39 -48.90
N LYS A 867 -20.85 -9.13 -49.92
CA LYS A 867 -20.20 -8.54 -51.10
C LYS A 867 -21.16 -7.61 -51.85
N ALA A 868 -22.36 -8.09 -52.15
CA ALA A 868 -23.38 -7.29 -52.84
C ALA A 868 -23.77 -6.02 -52.07
N ILE A 869 -23.83 -6.09 -50.72
CA ILE A 869 -24.10 -4.91 -49.88
C ILE A 869 -22.96 -3.88 -49.95
N VAL A 870 -21.71 -4.34 -49.94
CA VAL A 870 -20.53 -3.45 -50.03
C VAL A 870 -20.42 -2.81 -51.42
N GLU A 871 -20.70 -3.58 -52.48
CA GLU A 871 -20.69 -3.12 -53.87
C GLU A 871 -21.91 -2.26 -54.22
N GLY A 872 -22.93 -2.20 -53.34
CA GLY A 872 -24.16 -1.44 -53.57
C GLY A 872 -25.11 -2.09 -54.57
N THR A 873 -24.86 -3.32 -55.01
CA THR A 873 -25.68 -4.09 -55.95
C THR A 873 -26.80 -4.88 -55.29
N PHE A 874 -26.81 -4.96 -53.95
CA PHE A 874 -27.84 -5.66 -53.20
C PHE A 874 -29.21 -4.97 -53.33
N LYS A 875 -30.17 -5.68 -53.93
CA LYS A 875 -31.58 -5.26 -53.96
C LYS A 875 -32.29 -5.78 -52.71
N PRO A 876 -32.74 -4.92 -51.79
CA PRO A 876 -33.37 -5.35 -50.56
C PRO A 876 -34.82 -5.81 -50.82
N ASP A 877 -35.14 -7.01 -50.35
CA ASP A 877 -36.52 -7.47 -50.25
C ASP A 877 -37.19 -6.80 -49.04
N VAL A 878 -38.29 -6.09 -49.29
CA VAL A 878 -39.05 -5.33 -48.28
C VAL A 878 -39.63 -6.25 -47.20
N SER A 879 -39.91 -7.52 -47.55
CA SER A 879 -40.46 -8.51 -46.62
C SER A 879 -39.41 -9.03 -45.63
N LYS A 880 -38.12 -9.05 -46.00
CA LYS A 880 -37.05 -9.65 -45.19
C LYS A 880 -35.69 -9.02 -45.45
N PHE A 881 -35.28 -8.10 -44.58
CA PHE A 881 -33.91 -7.58 -44.61
C PHE A 881 -32.91 -8.56 -43.98
N PRO A 882 -31.68 -8.69 -44.51
CA PRO A 882 -30.60 -9.38 -43.81
C PRO A 882 -30.06 -8.53 -42.64
N SER A 883 -29.24 -9.12 -41.76
CA SER A 883 -28.46 -8.36 -40.79
C SER A 883 -27.44 -7.48 -41.50
N LEU A 884 -27.25 -6.24 -41.02
CA LEU A 884 -26.31 -5.31 -41.64
C LEU A 884 -24.85 -5.73 -41.32
N PRO A 885 -24.01 -6.04 -42.32
CA PRO A 885 -22.60 -6.31 -42.08
C PRO A 885 -21.87 -5.05 -41.62
N VAL A 886 -21.15 -5.15 -40.50
CA VAL A 886 -20.37 -4.05 -39.93
C VAL A 886 -18.92 -4.42 -39.72
N VAL A 887 -18.07 -3.40 -39.68
CA VAL A 887 -16.64 -3.50 -39.36
C VAL A 887 -16.32 -2.68 -38.12
N GLN A 888 -15.48 -3.23 -37.26
CA GLN A 888 -15.02 -2.53 -36.07
C GLN A 888 -14.00 -1.46 -36.45
N ARG A 889 -14.13 -0.28 -35.85
CA ARG A 889 -13.31 0.89 -36.15
C ARG A 889 -12.92 1.66 -34.90
N ARG A 890 -11.73 2.24 -34.99
CA ARG A 890 -11.23 3.25 -34.07
C ARG A 890 -11.42 4.61 -34.70
N VAL A 891 -11.86 5.57 -33.90
CA VAL A 891 -12.15 6.94 -34.33
C VAL A 891 -11.33 7.90 -33.48
N THR A 892 -10.57 8.79 -34.12
CA THR A 892 -9.73 9.78 -33.44
C THR A 892 -10.05 11.17 -33.99
N LEU A 893 -10.37 12.12 -33.10
CA LEU A 893 -10.66 13.49 -33.55
C LEU A 893 -9.40 14.15 -34.11
N THR A 894 -9.57 14.88 -35.22
CA THR A 894 -8.49 15.63 -35.89
C THR A 894 -8.37 17.06 -35.35
N GLY A 895 -9.43 17.60 -34.75
CA GLY A 895 -9.48 18.94 -34.19
C GLY A 895 -10.01 18.96 -32.76
N LYS A 896 -10.33 20.16 -32.26
CA LYS A 896 -10.91 20.35 -30.93
C LYS A 896 -12.30 19.70 -30.88
N GLY A 897 -12.56 18.91 -29.84
CA GLY A 897 -13.86 18.29 -29.64
C GLY A 897 -13.88 17.29 -28.51
N ILE A 898 -15.01 16.61 -28.35
CA ILE A 898 -15.19 15.55 -27.36
C ILE A 898 -15.99 14.43 -28.04
N ILE A 899 -15.58 13.19 -27.82
CA ILE A 899 -16.37 12.01 -28.17
C ILE A 899 -16.97 11.45 -26.88
N ARG A 900 -18.23 11.02 -26.93
CA ARG A 900 -18.91 10.30 -25.85
C ARG A 900 -19.44 8.96 -26.35
N ASP A 901 -19.74 8.07 -25.41
CA ASP A 901 -20.50 6.84 -25.67
C ASP A 901 -21.81 7.16 -26.42
N SER A 902 -22.22 6.27 -27.31
CA SER A 902 -23.41 6.41 -28.17
C SER A 902 -23.35 7.56 -29.20
N ALA A 903 -22.19 8.17 -29.42
CA ALA A 903 -22.02 9.13 -30.50
C ALA A 903 -22.24 8.47 -31.87
N ARG A 904 -22.72 9.28 -32.83
CA ARG A 904 -23.06 8.87 -34.19
C ARG A 904 -21.90 9.17 -35.13
N ILE A 905 -21.68 8.27 -36.09
CA ILE A 905 -20.65 8.39 -37.11
C ILE A 905 -21.34 8.61 -38.45
N TYR A 906 -20.94 9.68 -39.14
CA TYR A 906 -21.45 10.06 -40.44
C TYR A 906 -20.34 10.06 -41.49
N GLU A 907 -20.69 9.65 -42.70
CA GLU A 907 -19.86 9.82 -43.88
C GLU A 907 -19.74 11.31 -44.24
N ILE A 908 -18.62 11.71 -44.85
CA ILE A 908 -18.44 13.08 -45.34
C ILE A 908 -18.85 13.10 -46.82
N PRO A 909 -19.87 13.87 -47.22
CA PRO A 909 -20.27 13.96 -48.63
C PRO A 909 -19.20 14.65 -49.49
N GLU A 910 -19.15 14.29 -50.78
CA GLU A 910 -18.33 14.98 -51.79
C GLU A 910 -18.92 16.36 -52.08
N GLY A 911 -18.46 17.36 -51.34
CA GLY A 911 -19.01 18.73 -51.37
C GLY A 911 -19.32 19.18 -49.95
N LYS A 912 -18.65 20.23 -49.48
CA LYS A 912 -18.50 20.62 -48.06
C LYS A 912 -19.83 20.93 -47.33
N ALA A 913 -20.63 19.94 -46.96
CA ALA A 913 -21.65 20.12 -45.94
C ALA A 913 -20.98 20.13 -44.56
N LYS A 914 -21.15 21.23 -43.79
CA LYS A 914 -20.64 21.34 -42.41
C LYS A 914 -21.48 20.53 -41.41
N GLU A 915 -22.74 20.24 -41.74
CA GLU A 915 -23.70 19.61 -40.84
C GLU A 915 -24.07 18.20 -41.30
N PRO A 916 -23.92 17.18 -40.44
CA PRO A 916 -24.21 15.80 -40.80
C PRO A 916 -25.71 15.55 -40.89
N GLN A 917 -26.13 14.99 -42.01
CA GLN A 917 -27.50 14.61 -42.28
C GLN A 917 -27.76 13.14 -41.90
N LEU A 918 -29.03 12.71 -41.90
CA LEU A 918 -29.38 11.36 -41.44
C LEU A 918 -29.03 10.29 -42.47
N GLU A 919 -29.04 10.65 -43.74
CA GLU A 919 -28.69 9.79 -44.89
C GLU A 919 -27.23 9.33 -44.82
N GLU A 920 -26.37 10.15 -44.20
CA GLU A 920 -24.93 9.91 -44.06
C GLU A 920 -24.59 9.06 -42.83
N LEU A 921 -25.57 8.66 -42.01
CA LEU A 921 -25.34 7.88 -40.81
C LEU A 921 -24.83 6.48 -41.18
N ILE A 922 -23.58 6.18 -40.81
CA ILE A 922 -22.92 4.91 -41.14
C ILE A 922 -22.62 4.04 -39.94
N GLY A 923 -22.73 4.57 -38.70
CA GLY A 923 -22.38 3.79 -37.52
C GLY A 923 -22.51 4.52 -36.19
N PHE A 924 -22.11 3.82 -35.13
CA PHE A 924 -22.14 4.34 -33.76
C PHE A 924 -20.85 4.01 -33.01
N ILE A 925 -20.50 4.91 -32.09
CA ILE A 925 -19.42 4.76 -31.12
C ILE A 925 -19.99 4.05 -29.89
N THR A 926 -19.43 2.90 -29.54
CA THR A 926 -19.83 2.15 -28.33
C THR A 926 -19.19 2.78 -27.10
N THR A 927 -17.88 2.99 -27.13
CA THR A 927 -17.11 3.64 -26.06
C THR A 927 -16.38 4.85 -26.60
N GLY A 928 -16.62 6.02 -26.01
CA GLY A 928 -16.05 7.29 -26.43
C GLY A 928 -15.61 8.14 -25.24
N THR A 929 -14.32 8.44 -25.15
CA THR A 929 -13.78 9.28 -24.09
C THR A 929 -12.42 9.88 -24.47
N PHE A 930 -11.90 10.76 -23.63
CA PHE A 930 -10.55 11.28 -23.78
C PHE A 930 -9.52 10.19 -23.47
N ASN A 931 -8.66 9.85 -24.45
CA ASN A 931 -7.63 8.83 -24.30
C ASN A 931 -6.35 9.46 -23.73
N LEU A 932 -6.01 9.10 -22.50
CA LEU A 932 -4.80 9.58 -21.82
C LEU A 932 -3.49 9.00 -22.37
N SER A 933 -3.55 7.95 -23.20
CA SER A 933 -2.40 7.40 -23.92
C SER A 933 -2.02 8.25 -25.11
N GLU A 934 -2.99 8.77 -25.84
CA GLU A 934 -2.75 9.55 -27.06
C GLU A 934 -2.86 11.06 -26.86
N GLY A 935 -3.44 11.50 -25.74
CA GLY A 935 -3.68 12.92 -25.51
C GLY A 935 -4.82 13.51 -26.36
N ASN A 936 -5.62 12.66 -27.01
CA ASN A 936 -6.72 13.06 -27.88
C ASN A 936 -8.04 12.35 -27.52
N PRO A 937 -9.20 12.96 -27.84
CA PRO A 937 -10.48 12.26 -27.79
C PRO A 937 -10.53 11.14 -28.84
N THR A 938 -10.85 9.93 -28.39
CA THR A 938 -10.99 8.77 -29.26
C THR A 938 -12.32 8.06 -28.99
N GLY A 939 -12.70 7.20 -29.92
CA GLY A 939 -13.86 6.34 -29.82
C GLY A 939 -13.57 4.98 -30.43
N ILE A 940 -14.22 3.95 -29.88
CA ILE A 940 -14.32 2.62 -30.48
C ILE A 940 -15.77 2.43 -30.88
N GLY A 941 -15.99 1.92 -32.08
CA GLY A 941 -17.33 1.73 -32.61
C GLY A 941 -17.36 0.79 -33.80
N PHE A 942 -18.52 0.77 -34.47
CA PHE A 942 -18.71 0.02 -35.69
C PHE A 942 -19.32 0.91 -36.75
N VAL A 943 -18.91 0.68 -37.99
CA VAL A 943 -19.50 1.30 -39.18
C VAL A 943 -19.98 0.22 -40.13
N SER A 944 -20.95 0.55 -40.97
CA SER A 944 -21.41 -0.28 -42.07
C SER A 944 -20.23 -0.74 -42.93
N ALA A 945 -20.23 -2.00 -43.34
CA ALA A 945 -19.18 -2.55 -44.20
C ALA A 945 -19.12 -1.84 -45.57
N LYS A 946 -20.20 -1.19 -46.00
CA LYS A 946 -20.23 -0.34 -47.20
C LYS A 946 -19.22 0.81 -47.12
N SER A 947 -19.09 1.44 -45.95
CA SER A 947 -18.16 2.56 -45.70
C SER A 947 -16.89 2.09 -44.98
N LYS A 948 -16.46 0.84 -45.20
CA LYS A 948 -15.28 0.26 -44.53
C LYS A 948 -13.97 0.95 -44.93
N ASP A 949 -13.88 1.46 -46.15
CA ASP A 949 -12.66 2.04 -46.73
C ASP A 949 -12.57 3.57 -46.54
N THR A 950 -13.61 4.18 -45.98
CA THR A 950 -13.68 5.59 -45.62
C THR A 950 -12.59 5.92 -44.60
N LYS A 951 -11.81 6.99 -44.83
CA LYS A 951 -10.68 7.41 -43.96
C LYS A 951 -11.02 8.57 -43.02
N ARG A 952 -12.04 9.37 -43.37
CA ARG A 952 -12.47 10.55 -42.62
C ARG A 952 -13.98 10.54 -42.45
N VAL A 953 -14.45 10.87 -41.27
CA VAL A 953 -15.86 10.84 -40.87
C VAL A 953 -16.21 12.05 -40.03
N LEU A 954 -17.50 12.36 -39.93
CA LEU A 954 -18.03 13.29 -38.93
C LEU A 954 -18.58 12.52 -37.74
N VAL A 955 -18.31 13.03 -36.53
CA VAL A 955 -18.81 12.45 -35.28
C VAL A 955 -19.71 13.47 -34.58
N ARG A 956 -20.93 13.07 -34.22
CA ARG A 956 -21.85 13.90 -33.43
C ARG A 956 -22.26 13.19 -32.15
N ASN A 957 -22.15 13.89 -31.02
CA ASN A 957 -22.62 13.38 -29.74
C ASN A 957 -24.14 13.48 -29.62
N VAL A 958 -24.75 12.56 -28.87
CA VAL A 958 -26.18 12.58 -28.62
C VAL A 958 -26.61 13.86 -27.90
N GLY A 959 -27.59 14.57 -28.48
CA GLY A 959 -28.13 15.82 -27.92
C GLY A 959 -27.18 17.00 -28.06
N CYS A 960 -26.27 16.96 -29.02
CA CYS A 960 -25.42 18.07 -29.43
C CYS A 960 -25.63 18.36 -30.92
N THR A 961 -25.60 19.63 -31.31
CA THR A 961 -25.65 20.06 -32.71
C THR A 961 -24.28 20.00 -33.38
N ASN A 962 -23.22 20.28 -32.62
CA ASN A 962 -21.84 20.28 -33.13
C ASN A 962 -21.40 18.88 -33.61
N SER A 963 -20.88 18.85 -34.84
CA SER A 963 -20.16 17.73 -35.44
C SER A 963 -18.65 17.97 -35.36
N TYR A 964 -17.87 16.88 -35.32
CA TYR A 964 -16.41 16.94 -35.28
C TYR A 964 -15.81 16.06 -36.36
N THR A 965 -14.78 16.56 -37.06
CA THR A 965 -14.03 15.77 -38.04
C THR A 965 -13.10 14.77 -37.35
N ALA A 966 -13.20 13.51 -37.74
CA ALA A 966 -12.41 12.43 -37.17
C ALA A 966 -11.76 11.58 -38.26
N ARG A 967 -10.58 11.06 -37.94
CA ARG A 967 -9.92 9.98 -38.69
C ARG A 967 -10.47 8.66 -38.19
N ILE A 968 -10.74 7.74 -39.11
CA ILE A 968 -11.24 6.40 -38.79
C ILE A 968 -10.26 5.34 -39.28
N GLU A 969 -9.99 4.35 -38.44
CA GLU A 969 -8.98 3.31 -38.67
C GLU A 969 -9.52 1.93 -38.29
N ALA A 970 -8.98 0.88 -38.90
CA ALA A 970 -9.26 -0.50 -38.49
C ALA A 970 -8.61 -0.81 -37.14
N ILE A 971 -9.25 -1.69 -36.35
CA ILE A 971 -8.74 -2.24 -35.09
C ILE A 971 -8.17 -3.63 -35.33
#